data_AF-A0A842Y1Z5-F1
#
_entry.id   AF-A0A842Y1Z5-F1
#
_cell.length_a   1.000
_cell.length_b   1.000
_cell.length_c   1.000
_cell.angle_alpha   90.00
_cell.angle_beta   90.00
_cell.angle_gamma   90.00
#
_symmetry.space_group_name_H-M   'P 1'
#
loop_
_entity.id
_entity.type
_entity.pdbx_description
1 polymer ?
#
loop_
_entity_poly.entity_id
_entity_poly.type
_entity_poly.pdbx_seq_one_letter_code
_entity_poly.pdbx_strand_id
1 'polypeptide(L)'
;MKKTLLLLLVAFFFVSVGDAKECMDCHASDILIYPAINASLFGSHININTTDAGLSSSDCTGCHYNVNTIPHGAVLTYTCEECHLSGNALRVDNHLKNANISVDVECYDCHSKTSSLFKYSASASAAHYGSNAGFGIPPGEGYCAYCHQNSSTVYKDVMQNPDNTRIGNHTSDIVSIFPLHPAGRTDCTNCHGQDKLHGTNITRPLADSGFCNSCHLNDRIKKNKHAGNVECADCHIEVPSDVHSIKYILPNGSYQGINATLCGSCHAQDFSFRLPFSAANCTSCHQGSGLIKFAQAPIIPAPVNHSTNPYSGALWNGSQPAYWSNTSQQSSCDYCHGNTLHDPEALGKIENIRSGNMPDQSITSNSYWCANCHYSNGASGNYFYNASSFYPVPPEIQNKTGIVPSAANDGTAFFNHTLSEWSDKTCLQCHGNSSQLTTALFVHNVVPGGGGADCASCHDIKATGAPLDKRIDIAAFNNSVHYRLNRGGNSACWACHGNGAEPDGHPPEYKSPRKCSNDDCHSLYQEYRAPMLYSHFKNASLNDNPGNAFNLNVTTGSSCEDCHANSVSTRGSNMNSTASHYALRELPDSINCIYCHLNKENSEKWGDATLIYKNRTSLVELDRERNKFTVKAGDFIDLGFRFRLKLLEVSAVRGSANIELLKDNVPVDRSLVKIGNYTYEEYLTIDNSSVKLPAIVLNITGIFIADNTSFIQFEGFRLKRVHAENNTISCYLCHVYAKPEVRYRVIERVDMDRDEIFYTRELVNFTDKKGYNETTALPVLANLTENDMHASIEPEKRRALFEGERWNISENFSLLLKAVSIQSDEAFLQLHAGDYYYEDFAGRGEVFEYTPGINYTGYQSKNITIFSAKVSEIIQAEPENMVILEEVVAISPDIKKILENETIEGYNASWLWENSTLVTGRLRQNFHSPQLFDGRDGGADCLSCHGTGGFVEKRIVASLGKHELLNGGGNSACRACHGGNEDIKTHPAGYKTPRDCISCHAAVRDNYNAVYIGDEEHKNERCEACHVQDSHDITGFNMLPAVRDIRLVEEGNKNIVKAVAVAGYKMKVRGARYYIDTQDEKILMSPVDGIFDSQREEIFAEIDISNLSQGKHVIYIEAMERNNKWGIPVSLEFTREGAGLRVEDGKKLSYGMFPLIGILAALLLRRLVQKK
;
A
#
# COMPACT_ATOMS: atom_id res chain seq x y z
N MET A 1 86.47 8.80 11.56
CA MET A 1 87.93 8.56 11.60
C MET A 1 88.43 8.62 13.04
N LYS A 2 88.81 7.44 13.58
CA LYS A 2 90.00 7.17 14.43
C LYS A 2 90.47 8.33 15.34
N LYS A 3 90.25 8.22 16.67
CA LYS A 3 91.20 7.67 17.67
C LYS A 3 92.62 8.23 17.52
N THR A 4 93.15 8.88 18.57
CA THR A 4 94.36 8.50 19.37
C THR A 4 94.71 9.70 20.27
N LEU A 5 94.45 9.67 21.59
CA LEU A 5 95.32 9.15 22.67
C LEU A 5 96.57 10.06 22.84
N LEU A 6 96.64 10.85 23.92
CA LEU A 6 97.30 10.49 25.20
C LEU A 6 98.82 10.72 25.05
N LEU A 7 99.52 11.62 25.74
CA LEU A 7 99.61 11.91 27.18
C LEU A 7 101.12 11.80 27.50
N LEU A 8 101.46 12.40 28.63
CA LEU A 8 102.60 12.13 29.49
C LEU A 8 103.88 12.91 29.16
N LEU A 9 104.14 13.99 29.91
CA LEU A 9 104.63 14.03 31.32
C LEU A 9 106.18 13.98 31.31
N VAL A 10 106.94 14.67 32.16
CA VAL A 10 106.66 15.35 33.42
C VAL A 10 107.85 16.23 33.82
N ALA A 11 107.59 17.06 34.83
CA ALA A 11 108.49 17.58 35.87
C ALA A 11 108.66 19.11 35.77
N PHE A 12 108.37 19.91 36.81
CA PHE A 12 108.98 19.84 38.14
C PHE A 12 108.14 20.59 39.22
N PHE A 13 107.99 19.92 40.37
CA PHE A 13 108.11 20.41 41.76
C PHE A 13 107.00 21.19 42.53
N PHE A 14 106.88 20.76 43.79
CA PHE A 14 105.95 21.08 44.88
C PHE A 14 106.08 22.49 45.48
N VAL A 15 104.94 23.07 45.90
CA VAL A 15 104.80 24.04 47.01
C VAL A 15 103.53 23.69 47.82
N SER A 16 103.60 23.96 49.13
CA SER A 16 102.74 23.59 50.27
C SER A 16 101.22 23.71 50.13
N VAL A 17 100.51 22.77 50.77
CA VAL A 17 99.08 22.76 51.05
C VAL A 17 98.77 23.65 52.27
N GLY A 18 97.92 24.66 52.09
CA GLY A 18 97.28 25.46 53.14
C GLY A 18 95.77 25.50 52.88
N ASP A 19 94.98 25.35 53.95
CA ASP A 19 93.53 25.18 53.96
C ASP A 19 92.80 26.37 53.30
N ALA A 20 91.99 26.11 52.26
CA ALA A 20 91.30 27.15 51.50
C ALA A 20 89.84 27.28 51.97
N LYS A 21 89.55 28.24 52.85
CA LYS A 21 88.16 28.66 53.13
C LYS A 21 88.02 30.14 53.49
N GLU A 22 88.78 31.00 52.83
CA GLU A 22 88.59 32.46 52.90
C GLU A 22 88.03 32.99 51.57
N CYS A 23 86.69 32.99 51.44
CA CYS A 23 86.00 33.41 50.22
C CYS A 23 86.23 34.90 49.92
N MET A 24 86.26 35.72 50.96
CA MET A 24 86.39 37.18 50.84
C MET A 24 87.75 37.61 50.30
N ASP A 25 88.81 36.83 50.52
CA ASP A 25 90.14 37.11 49.97
C ASP A 25 90.15 37.04 48.44
N CYS A 26 89.46 36.04 47.88
CA CYS A 26 89.31 35.89 46.43
C CYS A 26 88.31 36.89 45.84
N HIS A 27 87.27 37.27 46.60
CA HIS A 27 86.21 38.17 46.14
C HIS A 27 86.46 39.66 46.48
N ALA A 28 87.63 40.01 47.02
CA ALA A 28 87.99 41.40 47.32
C ALA A 28 88.27 42.26 46.06
N SER A 29 88.58 41.64 44.92
CA SER A 29 88.87 42.34 43.65
C SER A 29 88.47 41.49 42.43
N ASP A 30 88.15 42.13 41.29
CA ASP A 30 87.73 41.43 40.08
C ASP A 30 88.96 40.75 39.44
N ILE A 31 89.17 39.47 39.73
CA ILE A 31 90.29 38.68 39.18
C ILE A 31 89.72 37.62 38.22
N LEU A 32 89.79 37.91 36.92
CA LEU A 32 89.49 37.04 35.76
C LEU A 32 88.10 36.35 35.75
N ILE A 33 87.86 35.42 36.67
CA ILE A 33 86.71 34.51 36.76
C ILE A 33 85.88 34.70 38.06
N TYR A 34 86.35 35.51 39.01
CA TYR A 34 85.69 35.75 40.29
C TYR A 34 85.23 37.21 40.41
N PRO A 35 83.92 37.48 40.46
CA PRO A 35 83.37 38.82 40.67
C PRO A 35 83.82 39.42 41.99
N ALA A 36 84.26 40.68 42.01
CA ALA A 36 84.45 41.39 43.28
C ALA A 36 83.09 41.55 43.99
N ILE A 37 83.04 41.28 45.29
CA ILE A 37 81.87 41.51 46.14
C ILE A 37 82.16 42.74 47.00
N ASN A 38 81.28 43.74 46.94
CA ASN A 38 81.40 44.90 47.81
C ASN A 38 80.69 44.63 49.15
N ALA A 39 81.46 44.22 50.16
CA ALA A 39 80.94 43.91 51.50
C ALA A 39 80.18 45.08 52.15
N SER A 40 80.56 46.34 51.86
CA SER A 40 79.90 47.53 52.43
C SER A 40 78.52 47.82 51.86
N LEU A 41 78.19 47.21 50.72
CA LEU A 41 76.90 47.36 50.06
C LEU A 41 76.08 46.07 50.14
N PHE A 42 76.57 45.06 50.88
CA PHE A 42 75.89 43.78 51.00
C PHE A 42 74.53 43.96 51.67
N GLY A 43 73.53 43.30 51.10
CA GLY A 43 72.12 43.50 51.43
C GLY A 43 71.68 42.69 52.64
N SER A 44 70.41 42.29 52.65
CA SER A 44 69.72 41.66 53.78
C SER A 44 70.24 40.27 54.16
N HIS A 45 71.16 39.73 53.36
CA HIS A 45 71.82 38.44 53.57
C HIS A 45 73.19 38.55 54.23
N ILE A 46 73.59 39.76 54.66
CA ILE A 46 74.71 39.94 55.58
C ILE A 46 74.30 39.29 56.91
N ASN A 47 75.00 38.24 57.36
CA ASN A 47 74.67 37.42 58.55
C ASN A 47 73.58 36.35 58.36
N ILE A 48 73.56 35.64 57.22
CA ILE A 48 72.74 34.42 57.10
C ILE A 48 73.14 33.41 58.16
N ASN A 49 74.43 33.31 58.47
CA ASN A 49 74.92 32.59 59.62
C ASN A 49 74.96 33.56 60.81
N THR A 50 74.17 33.28 61.85
CA THR A 50 74.03 34.18 63.01
C THR A 50 75.11 33.98 64.08
N THR A 51 76.10 33.14 63.82
CA THR A 51 77.18 32.84 64.78
C THR A 51 78.23 33.95 64.88
N ASP A 52 78.27 34.86 63.92
CA ASP A 52 79.19 35.99 63.82
C ASP A 52 78.47 37.28 63.39
N ALA A 53 79.13 38.43 63.58
CA ALA A 53 78.59 39.74 63.24
C ALA A 53 79.31 40.30 62.02
N GLY A 54 78.59 40.43 60.90
CA GLY A 54 79.09 40.91 59.62
C GLY A 54 79.30 39.79 58.59
N LEU A 55 79.49 40.17 57.32
CA LEU A 55 79.71 39.22 56.22
C LEU A 55 81.00 38.42 56.43
N SER A 56 80.89 37.11 56.61
CA SER A 56 82.03 36.19 56.67
C SER A 56 81.97 35.10 55.59
N SER A 57 83.07 34.36 55.43
CA SER A 57 83.10 33.18 54.55
C SER A 57 82.06 32.13 54.94
N SER A 58 81.64 32.10 56.22
CA SER A 58 80.60 31.18 56.68
C SER A 58 79.22 31.55 56.14
N ASP A 59 78.90 32.84 56.05
CA ASP A 59 77.69 33.35 55.39
C ASP A 59 77.66 32.98 53.91
N CYS A 60 78.80 33.13 53.22
CA CYS A 60 78.92 32.73 51.83
C CYS A 60 78.58 31.24 51.66
N THR A 61 79.10 30.37 52.54
CA THR A 61 78.78 28.94 52.51
C THR A 61 77.37 28.57 52.97
N GLY A 62 76.66 29.51 53.59
CA GLY A 62 75.23 29.38 53.89
C GLY A 62 74.37 29.40 52.62
N CYS A 63 74.82 30.10 51.57
CA CYS A 63 74.15 30.15 50.27
C CYS A 63 74.85 29.30 49.19
N HIS A 64 76.18 29.30 49.17
CA HIS A 64 77.00 28.52 48.25
C HIS A 64 77.39 27.16 48.83
N TYR A 65 77.05 26.07 48.14
CA TYR A 65 77.40 24.72 48.57
C TYR A 65 78.36 24.03 47.60
N ASN A 66 78.97 22.93 48.06
CA ASN A 66 79.98 22.17 47.32
C ASN A 66 81.26 22.96 46.96
N VAL A 67 81.66 23.90 47.83
CA VAL A 67 82.81 24.81 47.67
C VAL A 67 84.20 24.16 47.81
N ASN A 68 84.27 22.85 48.09
CA ASN A 68 85.52 22.13 48.39
C ASN A 68 86.17 21.45 47.16
N THR A 69 85.84 21.86 45.93
CA THR A 69 86.43 21.29 44.71
C THR A 69 87.55 22.19 44.14
N ILE A 70 88.81 21.78 44.31
CA ILE A 70 90.00 22.47 43.74
C ILE A 70 90.14 22.13 42.24
N PRO A 71 90.48 23.07 41.35
CA PRO A 71 89.98 24.44 41.20
C PRO A 71 89.20 24.59 39.87
N HIS A 72 88.33 25.61 39.74
CA HIS A 72 87.61 26.01 38.51
C HIS A 72 86.23 25.35 38.20
N GLY A 73 85.56 24.74 39.17
CA GLY A 73 84.17 24.27 39.01
C GLY A 73 83.12 25.37 39.29
N ALA A 74 81.94 25.26 38.65
CA ALA A 74 80.79 26.10 38.99
C ALA A 74 80.34 25.83 40.43
N VAL A 75 80.42 26.84 41.29
CA VAL A 75 79.90 26.77 42.67
C VAL A 75 78.38 26.81 42.61
N LEU A 76 77.72 25.82 43.20
CA LEU A 76 76.27 25.75 43.24
C LEU A 76 75.72 26.66 44.35
N THR A 77 74.60 27.30 44.08
CA THR A 77 73.89 28.20 45.00
C THR A 77 72.53 27.62 45.33
N TYR A 78 72.11 27.72 46.58
CA TYR A 78 70.70 27.53 46.91
C TYR A 78 69.83 28.56 46.20
N THR A 79 68.65 28.16 45.74
CA THR A 79 67.69 29.11 45.17
C THR A 79 66.97 29.85 46.28
N CYS A 80 66.33 30.97 45.93
CA CYS A 80 65.55 31.77 46.87
C CYS A 80 64.45 30.92 47.53
N GLU A 81 63.78 30.06 46.74
CA GLU A 81 62.65 29.23 47.15
C GLU A 81 63.07 28.12 48.12
N GLU A 82 64.25 27.51 47.90
CA GLU A 82 64.81 26.49 48.79
C GLU A 82 64.96 27.02 50.22
N CYS A 83 65.32 28.31 50.37
CA CYS A 83 65.46 28.95 51.67
C CYS A 83 64.16 29.58 52.20
N HIS A 84 63.41 30.31 51.37
CA HIS A 84 62.29 31.15 51.80
C HIS A 84 60.91 30.46 51.76
N LEU A 85 60.76 29.35 51.01
CA LEU A 85 59.51 28.57 51.00
C LEU A 85 59.64 27.27 51.80
N SER A 86 60.78 26.59 51.67
CA SER A 86 61.00 25.26 52.29
C SER A 86 61.94 25.28 53.50
N GLY A 87 62.76 26.32 53.65
CA GLY A 87 63.77 26.46 54.71
C GLY A 87 63.27 27.21 55.95
N ASN A 88 64.23 27.57 56.82
CA ASN A 88 64.01 28.30 58.07
C ASN A 88 64.12 29.84 57.91
N ALA A 89 64.17 30.35 56.68
CA ALA A 89 64.19 31.79 56.43
C ALA A 89 62.79 32.41 56.57
N LEU A 90 62.69 33.75 56.57
CA LEU A 90 61.41 34.46 56.58
C LEU A 90 60.54 33.99 55.41
N ARG A 91 59.35 33.48 55.72
CA ARG A 91 58.40 32.97 54.73
C ARG A 91 57.68 34.10 54.02
N VAL A 92 57.41 33.86 52.75
CA VAL A 92 56.57 34.69 51.90
C VAL A 92 55.25 33.94 51.73
N ASP A 93 54.13 34.52 52.19
CA ASP A 93 52.83 33.83 52.18
C ASP A 93 51.96 34.16 50.95
N ASN A 94 52.19 35.31 50.31
CA ASN A 94 51.45 35.81 49.15
C ASN A 94 52.37 36.45 48.10
N HIS A 95 51.88 36.64 46.87
CA HIS A 95 52.65 37.16 45.72
C HIS A 95 53.84 36.27 45.30
N LEU A 96 53.60 34.97 45.25
CA LEU A 96 54.52 33.95 44.71
C LEU A 96 53.76 32.97 43.82
N LYS A 97 54.49 32.21 43.01
CA LYS A 97 53.91 31.21 42.11
C LYS A 97 53.11 30.17 42.90
N ASN A 98 51.81 30.06 42.65
CA ASN A 98 50.84 29.20 43.34
C ASN A 98 50.36 29.63 44.75
N ALA A 99 50.54 30.89 45.18
CA ALA A 99 49.87 31.43 46.39
C ALA A 99 48.44 31.92 46.11
N ASN A 100 47.71 32.30 47.18
CA ASN A 100 46.33 32.84 47.12
C ASN A 100 46.24 34.03 46.15
N ILE A 101 47.23 34.92 46.21
CA ILE A 101 47.51 35.91 45.17
C ILE A 101 48.82 35.49 44.49
N SER A 102 48.72 34.97 43.26
CA SER A 102 49.87 34.47 42.50
C SER A 102 50.35 35.47 41.47
N VAL A 103 51.66 35.41 41.21
CA VAL A 103 52.35 36.20 40.18
C VAL A 103 53.28 35.26 39.41
N ASP A 104 53.51 35.56 38.12
CA ASP A 104 54.43 34.80 37.26
C ASP A 104 55.89 35.32 37.32
N VAL A 105 56.20 36.14 38.32
CA VAL A 105 57.54 36.72 38.51
C VAL A 105 58.32 35.96 39.58
N GLU A 106 59.63 35.87 39.41
CA GLU A 106 60.52 35.21 40.36
C GLU A 106 60.96 36.21 41.46
N CYS A 107 61.40 35.72 42.62
CA CYS A 107 61.76 36.60 43.74
C CYS A 107 62.82 37.67 43.35
N TYR A 108 63.75 37.31 42.47
CA TYR A 108 64.81 38.22 42.04
C TYR A 108 64.31 39.34 41.12
N ASP A 109 63.15 39.20 40.47
CA ASP A 109 62.58 40.25 39.61
C ASP A 109 62.14 41.47 40.43
N CYS A 110 61.70 41.24 41.66
CA CYS A 110 61.37 42.29 42.62
C CYS A 110 62.59 42.72 43.43
N HIS A 111 63.30 41.78 44.05
CA HIS A 111 64.36 42.09 45.00
C HIS A 111 65.64 42.66 44.37
N SER A 112 65.90 42.41 43.07
CA SER A 112 67.02 43.08 42.38
C SER A 112 66.78 44.58 42.16
N LYS A 113 65.51 45.02 42.09
CA LYS A 113 65.14 46.43 41.85
C LYS A 113 65.38 47.33 43.07
N THR A 114 65.53 46.75 44.26
CA THR A 114 65.86 47.49 45.49
C THR A 114 67.37 47.74 45.63
N SER A 115 68.18 47.12 44.76
CA SER A 115 69.63 47.27 44.76
C SER A 115 70.06 48.36 43.77
N SER A 116 71.07 49.15 44.14
CA SER A 116 71.71 50.15 43.27
C SER A 116 72.82 49.55 42.40
N LEU A 117 73.07 48.24 42.49
CA LEU A 117 74.17 47.55 41.83
C LEU A 117 73.69 46.25 41.15
N PHE A 118 73.81 46.20 39.82
CA PHE A 118 73.64 44.97 39.06
C PHE A 118 75.01 44.33 38.83
N LYS A 119 75.25 43.14 39.40
CA LYS A 119 76.49 42.39 39.13
C LYS A 119 76.13 40.97 38.69
N TYR A 120 76.46 40.67 37.43
CA TYR A 120 76.38 39.36 36.77
C TYR A 120 74.98 38.79 36.48
N SER A 121 74.06 38.73 37.44
CA SER A 121 72.68 38.30 37.21
C SER A 121 71.69 38.97 38.19
N ALA A 122 70.40 38.97 37.85
CA ALA A 122 69.36 39.50 38.73
C ALA A 122 69.30 38.73 40.07
N SER A 123 69.47 37.41 40.03
CA SER A 123 69.55 36.56 41.21
C SER A 123 70.75 36.90 42.10
N ALA A 124 71.95 37.07 41.52
CA ALA A 124 73.13 37.49 42.29
C ALA A 124 72.96 38.90 42.87
N SER A 125 72.31 39.80 42.15
CA SER A 125 72.02 41.15 42.62
C SER A 125 71.03 41.14 43.79
N ALA A 126 69.97 40.34 43.71
CA ALA A 126 69.02 40.15 44.81
C ALA A 126 69.67 39.47 46.03
N ALA A 127 70.49 38.45 45.82
CA ALA A 127 71.14 37.71 46.89
C ALA A 127 72.23 38.53 47.61
N HIS A 128 73.12 39.21 46.87
CA HIS A 128 74.22 39.94 47.50
C HIS A 128 73.84 41.36 47.90
N TYR A 129 72.95 42.04 47.18
CA TYR A 129 72.71 43.48 47.34
C TYR A 129 71.23 43.84 47.56
N GLY A 130 70.33 42.85 47.62
CA GLY A 130 68.91 43.08 47.88
C GLY A 130 68.66 43.61 49.29
N SER A 131 68.08 44.79 49.40
CA SER A 131 67.68 45.38 50.69
C SER A 131 66.26 45.00 51.07
N ASN A 132 65.94 45.05 52.38
CA ASN A 132 64.58 44.88 52.87
C ASN A 132 63.74 46.07 52.37
N ALA A 133 62.86 45.82 51.41
CA ALA A 133 62.02 46.82 50.77
C ALA A 133 60.89 47.26 51.71
N GLY A 134 61.21 48.00 52.76
CA GLY A 134 60.22 48.89 53.37
C GLY A 134 59.97 50.01 52.38
N PHE A 135 58.91 49.94 51.56
CA PHE A 135 58.57 50.96 50.54
C PHE A 135 58.31 52.37 51.10
N GLY A 136 58.55 52.62 52.40
CA GLY A 136 58.29 53.89 53.08
C GLY A 136 56.81 54.20 53.28
N ILE A 137 55.92 53.29 52.90
CA ILE A 137 54.46 53.45 52.88
C ILE A 137 53.84 52.37 53.77
N PRO A 138 52.91 52.70 54.69
CA PRO A 138 52.20 51.69 55.49
C PRO A 138 51.23 50.87 54.63
N PRO A 139 50.93 49.61 55.00
CA PRO A 139 49.93 48.78 54.32
C PRO A 139 48.60 49.52 54.08
N GLY A 140 48.03 49.44 52.88
CA GLY A 140 46.77 50.12 52.50
C GLY A 140 46.65 50.44 51.01
N GLU A 141 45.60 51.14 50.58
CA GLU A 141 45.39 51.53 49.16
C GLU A 141 46.61 52.26 48.56
N GLY A 142 47.25 53.17 49.32
CA GLY A 142 48.45 53.87 48.87
C GLY A 142 49.66 52.95 48.66
N TYR A 143 49.74 51.83 49.41
CA TYR A 143 50.76 50.81 49.26
C TYR A 143 50.53 49.98 47.99
N CYS A 144 49.28 49.56 47.75
CA CYS A 144 48.87 48.86 46.53
C CYS A 144 49.09 49.75 45.29
N ALA A 145 48.67 51.02 45.37
CA ALA A 145 48.82 51.99 44.30
C ALA A 145 50.28 52.30 43.97
N TYR A 146 51.20 52.28 44.94
CA TYR A 146 52.63 52.46 44.70
C TYR A 146 53.20 51.37 43.77
N CYS A 147 52.82 50.11 43.99
CA CYS A 147 53.32 48.99 43.19
C CYS A 147 52.54 48.82 41.87
N HIS A 148 51.21 48.91 41.92
CA HIS A 148 50.34 48.57 40.79
C HIS A 148 49.94 49.79 39.95
N GLN A 149 49.60 50.93 40.56
CA GLN A 149 48.97 52.05 39.84
C GLN A 149 49.98 53.14 39.41
N ASN A 150 51.16 53.21 40.05
CA ASN A 150 52.15 54.25 39.78
C ASN A 150 53.17 53.80 38.72
N SER A 151 53.04 54.33 37.50
CA SER A 151 53.93 54.09 36.36
C SER A 151 55.34 54.65 36.48
N SER A 152 55.64 55.38 37.55
CA SER A 152 56.96 55.97 37.80
C SER A 152 57.80 55.20 38.80
N THR A 153 57.31 54.11 39.40
CA THR A 153 58.09 53.32 40.37
C THR A 153 59.06 52.35 39.68
N VAL A 154 60.08 51.89 40.42
CA VAL A 154 61.05 50.90 39.93
C VAL A 154 60.43 49.51 39.69
N TYR A 155 59.20 49.30 40.18
CA TYR A 155 58.44 48.05 40.04
C TYR A 155 57.44 48.08 38.88
N LYS A 156 57.37 49.20 38.14
CA LYS A 156 56.41 49.37 37.04
C LYS A 156 56.48 48.24 36.01
N ASP A 157 57.65 47.66 35.77
CA ASP A 157 57.83 46.62 34.74
C ASP A 157 57.47 45.21 35.26
N VAL A 158 57.27 45.05 36.59
CA VAL A 158 57.12 43.74 37.27
C VAL A 158 55.72 43.58 37.88
N MET A 159 55.16 44.67 38.42
CA MET A 159 53.87 44.65 39.14
C MET A 159 52.72 45.26 38.31
N GLN A 160 52.97 45.71 37.07
CA GLN A 160 51.93 46.26 36.20
C GLN A 160 51.36 45.23 35.24
N ASN A 161 50.50 44.34 35.75
CA ASN A 161 49.52 43.71 34.87
C ASN A 161 48.46 44.77 34.48
N PRO A 162 48.31 45.16 33.21
CA PRO A 162 47.29 46.13 32.77
C PRO A 162 45.87 45.81 33.28
N ASP A 163 45.57 44.51 33.44
CA ASP A 163 44.26 44.00 33.85
C ASP A 163 44.01 44.10 35.36
N ASN A 164 45.07 44.22 36.17
CA ASN A 164 45.00 44.31 37.64
C ASN A 164 45.39 45.70 38.19
N THR A 165 46.00 46.54 37.35
CA THR A 165 46.47 47.89 37.72
C THR A 165 45.45 48.99 37.46
N ARG A 166 44.54 48.76 36.54
CA ARG A 166 43.38 49.61 36.32
C ARG A 166 42.22 48.97 37.10
N ILE A 167 41.99 49.42 38.33
CA ILE A 167 40.64 49.35 38.87
C ILE A 167 39.83 50.33 38.01
N GLY A 168 39.38 49.85 36.84
CA GLY A 168 38.11 50.32 36.34
C GLY A 168 37.12 50.06 37.46
N ASN A 169 36.35 51.07 37.84
CA ASN A 169 35.14 50.77 38.60
C ASN A 169 34.41 49.62 37.89
N HIS A 170 33.57 48.86 38.59
CA HIS A 170 32.66 47.89 37.97
C HIS A 170 31.79 48.51 36.81
N THR A 171 31.87 49.84 36.60
CA THR A 171 31.65 50.56 35.32
C THR A 171 32.84 51.48 35.01
N SER A 172 33.52 51.30 33.87
CA SER A 172 34.96 51.58 33.75
C SER A 172 35.48 53.03 33.80
N ASP A 173 34.70 54.13 33.70
CA ASP A 173 35.33 55.47 33.55
C ASP A 173 34.63 56.67 34.25
N ILE A 174 33.44 56.50 34.83
CA ILE A 174 32.58 57.65 35.22
C ILE A 174 32.99 58.36 36.52
N VAL A 175 33.63 57.67 37.46
CA VAL A 175 34.07 58.23 38.76
C VAL A 175 35.28 59.16 38.66
N SER A 176 36.02 59.11 37.55
CA SER A 176 37.05 60.11 37.28
C SER A 176 36.44 61.49 37.01
N ILE A 177 35.16 61.55 36.61
CA ILE A 177 34.43 62.75 36.21
C ILE A 177 33.36 63.15 37.26
N PHE A 178 32.73 62.19 37.95
CA PHE A 178 31.64 62.42 38.91
C PHE A 178 31.85 61.67 40.25
N PRO A 179 32.52 62.28 41.24
CA PRO A 179 32.88 61.66 42.53
C PRO A 179 31.70 61.23 43.42
N LEU A 180 30.47 61.66 43.10
CA LEU A 180 29.24 61.41 43.86
C LEU A 180 28.29 60.43 43.16
N HIS A 181 28.77 59.69 42.13
CA HIS A 181 27.95 58.70 41.45
C HIS A 181 27.57 57.55 42.42
N PRO A 182 26.29 57.10 42.47
CA PRO A 182 25.82 56.08 43.42
C PRO A 182 26.56 54.73 43.35
N ALA A 183 27.23 54.44 42.24
CA ALA A 183 28.03 53.22 42.05
C ALA A 183 29.32 53.18 42.90
N GLY A 184 29.71 54.27 43.57
CA GLY A 184 30.82 54.33 44.52
C GLY A 184 32.22 54.16 43.90
N ARG A 185 33.28 54.24 44.73
CA ARG A 185 34.67 53.88 44.39
C ARG A 185 35.13 52.82 45.39
N THR A 186 35.16 51.56 44.99
CA THR A 186 35.68 50.48 45.85
C THR A 186 37.21 50.47 45.72
N ASP A 187 37.93 50.55 46.84
CA ASP A 187 39.40 50.47 46.87
C ASP A 187 39.91 49.01 46.93
N CYS A 188 41.21 48.79 46.68
CA CYS A 188 41.82 47.45 46.68
C CYS A 188 41.65 46.78 48.05
N THR A 189 41.73 47.56 49.13
CA THR A 189 41.71 47.06 50.51
C THR A 189 40.34 46.56 50.95
N ASN A 190 39.25 47.07 50.39
CA ASN A 190 37.89 46.58 50.64
C ASN A 190 37.68 45.17 50.09
N CYS A 191 38.36 44.82 48.98
CA CYS A 191 38.20 43.53 48.31
C CYS A 191 39.28 42.52 48.73
N HIS A 192 40.51 42.97 48.94
CA HIS A 192 41.65 42.10 49.18
C HIS A 192 42.14 42.09 50.63
N GLY A 193 41.69 43.01 51.49
CA GLY A 193 42.24 43.20 52.84
C GLY A 193 43.46 44.12 52.87
N GLN A 194 44.03 44.34 54.06
CA GLN A 194 45.13 45.28 54.30
C GLN A 194 46.34 44.55 54.92
N ASP A 195 47.41 44.36 54.16
CA ASP A 195 48.71 43.85 54.66
C ASP A 195 49.89 44.28 53.76
N LYS A 196 51.11 43.84 54.10
CA LYS A 196 52.29 43.89 53.22
C LYS A 196 52.27 42.73 52.22
N LEU A 197 53.04 42.84 51.14
CA LEU A 197 53.11 41.83 50.07
C LEU A 197 53.37 40.39 50.56
N HIS A 198 54.24 40.22 51.56
CA HIS A 198 54.60 38.92 52.14
C HIS A 198 53.67 38.46 53.28
N GLY A 199 52.69 39.26 53.69
CA GLY A 199 51.79 38.96 54.81
C GLY A 199 50.62 38.04 54.42
N THR A 200 49.90 37.54 55.43
CA THR A 200 48.80 36.58 55.24
C THR A 200 47.42 37.22 55.06
N ASN A 201 47.24 38.51 55.40
CA ASN A 201 45.92 39.13 55.46
C ASN A 201 45.44 39.73 54.12
N ILE A 202 46.25 39.65 53.06
CA ILE A 202 45.79 39.94 51.70
C ILE A 202 45.28 38.65 51.08
N THR A 203 44.02 38.62 50.67
CA THR A 203 43.38 37.43 50.11
C THR A 203 42.67 37.74 48.79
N ARG A 204 42.49 36.74 47.93
CA ARG A 204 41.64 36.86 46.76
C ARG A 204 40.17 36.68 47.20
N PRO A 205 39.26 37.65 46.92
CA PRO A 205 37.85 37.47 47.24
C PRO A 205 37.24 36.35 46.39
N LEU A 206 36.35 35.56 47.00
CA LEU A 206 35.53 34.60 46.27
C LEU A 206 34.39 35.37 45.60
N ALA A 207 34.34 35.33 44.27
CA ALA A 207 33.36 36.02 43.46
C ALA A 207 31.99 35.32 43.49
N ASP A 208 31.34 35.26 44.65
CA ASP A 208 29.99 34.73 44.82
C ASP A 208 28.94 35.82 45.07
N SER A 209 27.66 35.46 45.06
CA SER A 209 26.59 36.44 45.26
C SER A 209 26.60 37.06 46.66
N GLY A 210 27.17 36.40 47.67
CA GLY A 210 27.32 36.96 49.02
C GLY A 210 28.33 38.12 49.01
N PHE A 211 29.47 37.92 48.36
CA PHE A 211 30.46 38.95 48.11
C PHE A 211 29.88 40.12 47.31
N CYS A 212 29.19 39.85 46.19
CA CYS A 212 28.55 40.90 45.39
C CYS A 212 27.54 41.73 46.23
N ASN A 213 26.66 41.06 46.99
CA ASN A 213 25.65 41.72 47.80
C ASN A 213 26.24 42.53 48.97
N SER A 214 27.42 42.15 49.48
CA SER A 214 28.12 42.93 50.50
C SER A 214 28.58 44.31 50.00
N CYS A 215 28.79 44.45 48.69
CA CYS A 215 29.10 45.73 48.04
C CYS A 215 27.82 46.48 47.61
N HIS A 216 26.80 45.75 47.18
CA HIS A 216 25.50 46.30 46.72
C HIS A 216 24.46 46.46 47.85
N LEU A 217 24.88 46.69 49.11
CA LEU A 217 23.99 46.77 50.27
C LEU A 217 22.97 47.92 50.25
N ASN A 218 23.34 49.05 49.62
CA ASN A 218 22.56 50.29 49.56
C ASN A 218 21.97 50.58 48.17
N ASP A 219 22.05 49.64 47.23
CA ASP A 219 21.39 49.80 45.94
C ASP A 219 19.86 49.86 46.16
N ARG A 220 19.18 50.79 45.50
CA ARG A 220 17.71 50.96 45.62
C ARG A 220 16.95 49.70 45.19
N ILE A 221 17.62 48.79 44.50
CA ILE A 221 17.05 47.54 44.00
C ILE A 221 17.98 46.40 44.42
N LYS A 222 17.88 45.93 45.68
CA LYS A 222 18.56 44.70 46.11
C LYS A 222 18.29 43.59 45.08
N LYS A 223 19.36 42.97 44.58
CA LYS A 223 19.28 41.88 43.59
C LYS A 223 19.61 40.57 44.27
N ASN A 224 18.69 39.61 44.21
CA ASN A 224 18.93 38.28 44.74
C ASN A 224 19.41 37.34 43.64
N LYS A 225 19.91 36.17 44.06
CA LYS A 225 20.13 35.03 43.17
C LYS A 225 18.82 34.72 42.44
N HIS A 226 18.88 34.56 41.12
CA HIS A 226 17.72 34.13 40.36
C HIS A 226 17.30 32.73 40.81
N ALA A 227 16.01 32.56 41.13
CA ALA A 227 15.45 31.33 41.68
C ALA A 227 16.13 30.85 43.00
N GLY A 228 16.88 31.72 43.67
CA GLY A 228 17.69 31.36 44.84
C GLY A 228 18.96 30.54 44.53
N ASN A 229 19.18 30.15 43.26
CA ASN A 229 20.19 29.15 42.89
C ASN A 229 21.27 29.67 41.94
N VAL A 230 20.95 30.62 41.06
CA VAL A 230 21.92 31.13 40.07
C VAL A 230 22.79 32.22 40.69
N GLU A 231 24.12 32.03 40.67
CA GLU A 231 25.05 33.01 41.23
C GLU A 231 25.15 34.26 40.35
N CYS A 232 25.30 35.43 40.97
CA CYS A 232 25.51 36.68 40.24
C CYS A 232 26.70 36.59 39.26
N ALA A 233 27.77 35.91 39.68
CA ALA A 233 28.96 35.70 38.86
C ALA A 233 28.68 34.88 37.60
N ASP A 234 27.68 34.00 37.60
CA ASP A 234 27.35 33.23 36.41
C ASP A 234 26.83 34.11 35.27
N CYS A 235 26.13 35.20 35.59
CA CYS A 235 25.58 36.13 34.60
C CYS A 235 26.50 37.33 34.34
N HIS A 236 27.31 37.70 35.34
CA HIS A 236 28.05 38.96 35.34
C HIS A 236 29.56 38.83 35.20
N ILE A 237 30.09 37.60 35.17
CA ILE A 237 31.52 37.32 35.12
C ILE A 237 31.79 36.14 34.17
N GLU A 238 32.75 36.32 33.26
CA GLU A 238 33.16 35.29 32.30
C GLU A 238 34.07 34.24 32.98
N VAL A 239 35.08 34.72 33.70
CA VAL A 239 36.02 33.90 34.47
C VAL A 239 36.09 34.42 35.91
N PRO A 240 36.05 33.56 36.96
CA PRO A 240 36.06 34.01 38.35
C PRO A 240 37.27 34.88 38.79
N SER A 241 38.28 35.05 37.93
CA SER A 241 39.42 35.96 38.13
C SER A 241 39.17 37.39 37.64
N ASP A 242 38.11 37.65 36.85
CA ASP A 242 37.81 38.92 36.19
C ASP A 242 36.72 39.71 36.96
N VAL A 243 36.86 39.81 38.29
CA VAL A 243 35.93 40.56 39.14
C VAL A 243 36.03 42.08 38.94
N HIS A 244 37.15 42.56 38.39
CA HIS A 244 37.40 43.99 38.18
C HIS A 244 36.60 44.57 37.00
N SER A 245 36.21 43.75 36.02
CA SER A 245 35.43 44.18 34.85
C SER A 245 34.11 43.42 34.79
N ILE A 246 33.07 43.91 35.49
CA ILE A 246 31.74 43.29 35.40
C ILE A 246 31.27 43.30 33.95
N LYS A 247 30.94 42.11 33.46
CA LYS A 247 30.37 41.88 32.14
C LYS A 247 28.90 41.51 32.27
N TYR A 248 28.24 41.38 31.15
CA TYR A 248 26.88 40.87 31.05
C TYR A 248 26.90 39.77 30.02
N ILE A 249 26.31 38.64 30.38
CA ILE A 249 26.11 37.56 29.41
C ILE A 249 25.16 38.02 28.31
N LEU A 250 25.53 37.76 27.06
CA LEU A 250 24.78 38.05 25.85
C LEU A 250 23.91 36.85 25.45
N PRO A 251 22.91 37.02 24.57
CA PRO A 251 22.06 35.93 24.09
C PRO A 251 22.79 34.75 23.43
N ASN A 252 24.05 34.94 22.99
CA ASN A 252 24.89 33.89 22.42
C ASN A 252 25.79 33.20 23.47
N GLY A 253 25.68 33.56 24.76
CA GLY A 253 26.50 33.03 25.85
C GLY A 253 27.87 33.69 26.02
N SER A 254 28.28 34.61 25.14
CA SER A 254 29.49 35.41 25.33
C SER A 254 29.27 36.56 26.31
N TYR A 255 30.34 37.12 26.86
CA TYR A 255 30.27 38.17 27.87
C TYR A 255 30.72 39.51 27.29
N GLN A 256 29.99 40.58 27.61
CA GLN A 256 30.34 41.94 27.21
C GLN A 256 30.27 42.91 28.39
N GLY A 257 31.37 43.62 28.63
CA GLY A 257 31.44 44.72 29.59
C GLY A 257 30.97 46.05 28.98
N ILE A 258 30.72 47.04 29.84
CA ILE A 258 30.37 48.39 29.41
C ILE A 258 31.60 49.29 29.51
N ASN A 259 32.01 49.90 28.39
CA ASN A 259 32.96 51.00 28.38
C ASN A 259 32.18 52.33 28.36
N ALA A 260 32.03 52.97 29.51
CA ALA A 260 31.14 54.13 29.68
C ALA A 260 31.93 55.41 29.97
N THR A 261 32.17 56.21 28.93
CA THR A 261 32.87 57.49 29.03
C THR A 261 31.95 58.72 29.23
N LEU A 262 30.63 58.57 29.09
CA LEU A 262 29.61 59.64 29.21
C LEU A 262 28.32 59.12 29.85
N CYS A 263 27.53 60.00 30.48
CA CYS A 263 26.26 59.61 31.13
C CYS A 263 25.28 58.91 30.18
N GLY A 264 25.22 59.33 28.91
CA GLY A 264 24.32 58.75 27.90
C GLY A 264 24.66 57.32 27.46
N SER A 265 25.85 56.83 27.83
CA SER A 265 26.29 55.45 27.58
C SER A 265 25.55 54.42 28.43
N CYS A 266 25.09 54.82 29.62
CA CYS A 266 24.37 53.96 30.57
C CYS A 266 22.99 54.49 30.95
N HIS A 267 22.67 55.76 30.67
CA HIS A 267 21.39 56.37 31.01
C HIS A 267 20.63 56.85 29.76
N ALA A 268 19.31 56.63 29.74
CA ALA A 268 18.42 57.35 28.84
C ALA A 268 18.18 58.79 29.34
N GLN A 269 17.47 59.61 28.55
CA GLN A 269 17.19 61.02 28.90
C GLN A 269 16.37 61.18 30.20
N ASP A 270 15.63 60.15 30.59
CA ASP A 270 14.86 60.08 31.84
C ASP A 270 15.70 59.54 33.02
N PHE A 271 17.03 59.44 32.86
CA PHE A 271 17.98 58.85 33.79
C PHE A 271 17.80 57.35 34.07
N SER A 272 16.91 56.66 33.35
CA SER A 272 16.78 55.20 33.47
C SER A 272 18.05 54.49 32.98
N PHE A 273 18.48 53.47 33.70
CA PHE A 273 19.64 52.67 33.32
C PHE A 273 19.32 51.81 32.10
N ARG A 274 20.18 51.85 31.08
CA ARG A 274 20.09 51.04 29.87
C ARG A 274 21.46 50.49 29.49
N LEU A 275 21.48 49.25 29.01
CA LEU A 275 22.67 48.67 28.40
C LEU A 275 22.75 49.11 26.93
N PRO A 276 23.95 49.39 26.39
CA PRO A 276 24.13 49.74 24.98
C PRO A 276 24.01 48.51 24.04
N PHE A 277 23.85 47.32 24.61
CA PHE A 277 23.69 46.05 23.91
C PHE A 277 22.58 45.22 24.57
N SER A 278 22.06 44.22 23.85
CA SER A 278 21.06 43.29 24.37
C SER A 278 21.73 42.22 25.21
N ALA A 279 21.53 42.26 26.53
CA ALA A 279 21.92 41.15 27.41
C ALA A 279 20.98 39.95 27.24
N ALA A 280 21.43 38.78 27.72
CA ALA A 280 20.58 37.59 27.79
C ALA A 280 19.34 37.88 28.65
N ASN A 281 18.24 37.26 28.26
CA ASN A 281 16.92 37.43 28.85
C ASN A 281 16.25 36.05 29.02
N CYS A 282 14.97 36.04 29.42
CA CYS A 282 14.25 34.80 29.69
C CYS A 282 14.26 33.86 28.47
N THR A 283 14.09 34.41 27.27
CA THR A 283 14.09 33.60 26.04
C THR A 283 15.46 33.02 25.71
N SER A 284 16.54 33.75 26.00
CA SER A 284 17.91 33.26 25.77
C SER A 284 18.25 32.07 26.67
N CYS A 285 17.77 32.08 27.92
CA CYS A 285 18.13 31.09 28.93
C CYS A 285 17.18 29.90 28.99
N HIS A 286 15.87 30.12 28.80
CA HIS A 286 14.84 29.10 29.03
C HIS A 286 14.23 28.53 27.76
N GLN A 287 14.41 29.13 26.58
CA GLN A 287 13.85 28.59 25.34
C GLN A 287 14.89 27.80 24.53
N GLY A 288 14.43 26.77 23.79
CA GLY A 288 15.27 26.04 22.84
C GLY A 288 16.27 25.15 23.55
N SER A 289 17.57 25.31 23.27
CA SER A 289 18.63 24.61 24.03
C SER A 289 19.04 25.34 25.31
N GLY A 290 18.53 26.56 25.51
CA GLY A 290 19.08 27.49 26.49
C GLY A 290 20.56 27.81 26.23
N LEU A 291 21.19 28.45 27.22
CA LEU A 291 22.63 28.67 27.24
C LEU A 291 23.32 27.51 27.96
N ILE A 292 24.43 27.01 27.39
CA ILE A 292 25.17 25.84 27.91
C ILE A 292 25.54 26.01 29.39
N LYS A 293 25.92 27.23 29.81
CA LYS A 293 26.28 27.53 31.21
C LYS A 293 25.12 27.32 32.19
N PHE A 294 23.88 27.37 31.70
CA PHE A 294 22.65 27.18 32.46
C PHE A 294 21.90 25.93 31.98
N ALA A 295 22.62 24.85 31.67
CA ALA A 295 22.02 23.59 31.19
C ALA A 295 21.00 22.96 32.17
N GLN A 296 21.04 23.35 33.45
CA GLN A 296 20.07 22.92 34.48
C GLN A 296 18.85 23.82 34.59
N ALA A 297 18.80 24.94 33.84
CA ALA A 297 17.64 25.80 33.81
C ALA A 297 16.44 25.06 33.20
N PRO A 298 15.20 25.31 33.69
CA PRO A 298 14.01 24.78 33.04
C PRO A 298 13.96 25.22 31.58
N ILE A 299 13.88 24.24 30.68
CA ILE A 299 13.81 24.47 29.24
C ILE A 299 12.38 24.30 28.76
N ILE A 300 11.89 25.30 28.03
CA ILE A 300 10.57 25.33 27.41
C ILE A 300 10.69 25.43 25.88
N PRO A 301 9.62 25.12 25.14
CA PRO A 301 9.63 25.20 23.68
C PRO A 301 9.94 26.61 23.15
N ALA A 302 10.62 26.67 22.00
CA ALA A 302 10.89 27.90 21.26
C ALA A 302 10.23 27.81 19.87
N PRO A 303 9.33 28.75 19.50
CA PRO A 303 8.75 29.80 20.32
C PRO A 303 7.76 29.25 21.37
N VAL A 304 7.46 30.05 22.40
CA VAL A 304 6.32 29.80 23.29
C VAL A 304 5.04 30.06 22.51
N ASN A 305 4.16 29.07 22.48
CA ASN A 305 2.94 29.10 21.71
C ASN A 305 1.76 28.77 22.63
N HIS A 306 0.84 29.72 22.81
CA HIS A 306 -0.40 29.48 23.56
C HIS A 306 -1.60 29.22 22.63
N SER A 307 -1.32 28.88 21.36
CA SER A 307 -2.19 28.24 20.37
C SER A 307 -1.34 27.81 19.17
N THR A 308 -1.93 27.28 18.09
CA THR A 308 -1.22 27.07 16.80
C THR A 308 -0.83 28.35 16.09
N ASN A 309 -1.33 29.51 16.53
CA ASN A 309 -0.93 30.80 15.99
C ASN A 309 0.18 31.40 16.87
N PRO A 310 1.38 31.65 16.33
CA PRO A 310 2.49 32.24 17.10
C PRO A 310 2.20 33.65 17.61
N TYR A 311 1.11 34.28 17.15
CA TYR A 311 0.64 35.58 17.58
C TYR A 311 -0.49 35.52 18.62
N SER A 312 -0.78 34.35 19.18
CA SER A 312 -1.97 34.09 20.01
C SER A 312 -2.28 35.14 21.09
N GLY A 313 -1.28 35.64 21.81
CA GLY A 313 -1.47 36.68 22.84
C GLY A 313 -1.76 38.09 22.32
N ALA A 314 -1.56 38.35 21.03
CA ALA A 314 -1.84 39.63 20.38
C ALA A 314 -3.19 39.68 19.64
N LEU A 315 -3.88 38.55 19.50
CA LEU A 315 -5.06 38.42 18.64
C LEU A 315 -6.38 38.80 19.32
N TRP A 316 -6.47 38.70 20.65
CA TRP A 316 -7.73 38.78 21.42
C TRP A 316 -7.93 40.12 22.16
N ASN A 317 -7.33 41.20 21.66
CA ASN A 317 -7.24 42.53 22.29
C ASN A 317 -8.51 43.42 22.16
N GLY A 318 -9.71 42.86 22.23
CA GLY A 318 -10.96 43.60 21.96
C GLY A 318 -11.19 44.83 22.85
N SER A 319 -11.79 44.66 24.04
CA SER A 319 -12.00 45.76 25.00
C SER A 319 -10.79 46.01 25.91
N GLN A 320 -9.77 45.16 25.81
CA GLN A 320 -8.52 45.21 26.59
C GLN A 320 -7.31 45.20 25.65
N PRO A 321 -6.14 45.74 26.06
CA PRO A 321 -4.93 45.65 25.25
C PRO A 321 -4.51 44.19 25.00
N ALA A 322 -3.61 43.99 24.03
CA ALA A 322 -2.99 42.68 23.80
C ALA A 322 -2.26 42.16 25.06
N TYR A 323 -2.29 40.85 25.29
CA TYR A 323 -1.65 40.21 26.44
C TYR A 323 -0.13 40.28 26.35
N TRP A 324 0.42 40.05 25.15
CA TRP A 324 1.84 40.24 24.84
C TRP A 324 2.06 40.60 23.37
N SER A 325 3.28 41.05 23.04
CA SER A 325 3.66 41.50 21.70
C SER A 325 3.98 40.33 20.77
N ASN A 326 3.57 40.44 19.51
CA ASN A 326 3.95 39.52 18.44
C ASN A 326 5.41 39.68 17.95
N THR A 327 6.06 40.80 18.30
CA THR A 327 7.44 41.08 17.87
C THR A 327 8.49 40.63 18.90
N SER A 328 8.07 40.17 20.08
CA SER A 328 8.99 39.80 21.15
C SER A 328 8.44 38.69 22.05
N GLN A 329 9.06 37.51 21.98
CA GLN A 329 8.78 36.37 22.87
C GLN A 329 9.10 36.69 24.34
N GLN A 330 9.98 37.66 24.62
CA GLN A 330 10.23 38.12 25.99
C GLN A 330 8.96 38.68 26.64
N SER A 331 8.10 39.34 25.84
CA SER A 331 6.88 39.96 26.38
C SER A 331 5.85 38.93 26.88
N SER A 332 5.82 37.70 26.36
CA SER A 332 4.99 36.63 26.92
C SER A 332 5.54 36.13 28.26
N CYS A 333 6.86 36.01 28.40
CA CYS A 333 7.51 35.70 29.67
C CYS A 333 7.21 36.78 30.72
N ASP A 334 7.31 38.06 30.34
CA ASP A 334 7.04 39.19 31.24
C ASP A 334 5.55 39.29 31.62
N TYR A 335 4.64 38.92 30.71
CA TYR A 335 3.22 38.87 31.00
C TYR A 335 2.91 37.79 32.04
N CYS A 336 3.37 36.56 31.80
CA CYS A 336 3.09 35.39 32.65
C CYS A 336 3.86 35.40 33.98
N HIS A 337 5.16 35.64 33.94
CA HIS A 337 6.03 35.57 35.12
C HIS A 337 6.39 36.96 35.67
N GLY A 338 6.52 37.97 34.81
CA GLY A 338 7.12 39.25 35.19
C GLY A 338 8.65 39.20 35.10
N ASN A 339 9.32 40.23 35.61
CA ASN A 339 10.79 40.29 35.61
C ASN A 339 11.34 39.60 36.88
N THR A 340 11.71 38.32 36.75
CA THR A 340 12.21 37.49 37.86
C THR A 340 13.73 37.27 37.85
N LEU A 341 14.48 37.92 36.95
CA LEU A 341 15.94 37.72 36.75
C LEU A 341 16.80 37.96 38.00
N HIS A 342 16.27 38.63 39.02
CA HIS A 342 16.97 38.89 40.29
C HIS A 342 16.08 38.60 41.51
N ASP A 343 15.13 37.69 41.34
CA ASP A 343 14.13 37.31 42.34
C ASP A 343 14.35 35.86 42.77
N PRO A 344 14.33 35.54 44.08
CA PRO A 344 14.31 34.16 44.54
C PRO A 344 13.05 33.40 44.09
N GLU A 345 11.93 34.08 43.81
CA GLU A 345 10.67 33.49 43.37
C GLU A 345 10.53 33.52 41.84
N ALA A 346 11.13 32.53 41.18
CA ALA A 346 11.22 32.49 39.71
C ALA A 346 9.88 32.41 38.96
N LEU A 347 8.81 31.93 39.61
CA LEU A 347 7.47 31.80 39.01
C LEU A 347 6.75 33.14 38.87
N GLY A 348 7.10 34.14 39.69
CA GLY A 348 6.51 35.46 39.69
C GLY A 348 4.98 35.43 39.73
N LYS A 349 4.29 36.08 38.77
CA LYS A 349 2.82 36.17 38.81
C LYS A 349 2.10 34.81 38.76
N ILE A 350 2.74 33.77 38.19
CA ILE A 350 2.18 32.41 38.15
C ILE A 350 1.99 31.83 39.56
N GLU A 351 2.75 32.26 40.57
CA GLU A 351 2.57 31.79 41.95
C GLU A 351 1.17 32.12 42.49
N ASN A 352 0.56 33.22 42.05
CA ASN A 352 -0.78 33.66 42.46
C ASN A 352 -1.92 32.75 41.99
N ILE A 353 -1.65 31.89 41.00
CA ILE A 353 -2.61 30.92 40.43
C ILE A 353 -2.18 29.46 40.66
N ARG A 354 -1.14 29.22 41.47
CA ARG A 354 -0.61 27.88 41.72
C ARG A 354 -1.63 26.98 42.41
N SER A 355 -2.29 27.46 43.46
CA SER A 355 -3.39 26.77 44.19
C SER A 355 -3.14 25.27 44.44
N GLY A 356 -1.98 24.92 45.00
CA GLY A 356 -1.63 23.53 45.32
C GLY A 356 -1.03 22.71 44.17
N ASN A 357 -1.01 23.22 42.93
CA ASN A 357 -0.29 22.59 41.84
C ASN A 357 1.23 22.65 42.05
N MET A 358 1.95 21.62 41.61
CA MET A 358 3.41 21.62 41.60
C MET A 358 3.96 22.05 40.23
N PRO A 359 5.05 22.85 40.19
CA PRO A 359 5.76 23.15 38.94
C PRO A 359 6.33 21.87 38.32
N ASP A 360 6.32 21.79 36.99
CA ASP A 360 6.83 20.64 36.22
C ASP A 360 6.27 19.26 36.65
N GLN A 361 5.04 19.24 37.16
CA GLN A 361 4.36 18.00 37.53
C GLN A 361 3.78 17.30 36.30
N SER A 362 3.53 16.00 36.41
CA SER A 362 2.77 15.25 35.40
C SER A 362 1.35 15.79 35.25
N ILE A 363 0.81 15.74 34.03
CA ILE A 363 -0.58 16.14 33.76
C ILE A 363 -1.54 15.09 34.33
N THR A 364 -2.40 15.48 35.28
CA THR A 364 -3.34 14.56 35.94
C THR A 364 -4.76 15.14 36.02
N SER A 365 -5.72 14.33 36.45
CA SER A 365 -7.09 14.79 36.73
C SER A 365 -7.19 15.75 37.93
N ASN A 366 -6.09 15.89 38.69
CA ASN A 366 -5.98 16.72 39.90
C ASN A 366 -5.05 17.93 39.69
N SER A 367 -4.57 18.18 38.47
CA SER A 367 -3.84 19.39 38.12
C SER A 367 -4.75 20.37 37.38
N TYR A 368 -4.63 21.66 37.68
CA TYR A 368 -5.61 22.69 37.27
C TYR A 368 -4.97 24.03 36.84
N TRP A 369 -3.76 24.02 36.27
CA TRP A 369 -3.10 25.23 35.80
C TRP A 369 -3.94 26.02 34.79
N CYS A 370 -4.60 25.32 33.85
CA CYS A 370 -5.44 25.97 32.84
C CYS A 370 -6.68 26.60 33.47
N ALA A 371 -7.38 25.87 34.34
CA ALA A 371 -8.61 26.34 34.99
C ALA A 371 -8.36 27.49 35.97
N ASN A 372 -7.25 27.47 36.72
CA ASN A 372 -6.87 28.55 37.63
C ASN A 372 -6.68 29.90 36.93
N CYS A 373 -6.34 29.87 35.64
CA CYS A 373 -6.16 31.06 34.81
C CYS A 373 -7.41 31.41 33.99
N HIS A 374 -8.18 30.40 33.54
CA HIS A 374 -9.18 30.60 32.49
C HIS A 374 -10.63 30.21 32.84
N TYR A 375 -10.95 29.74 34.04
CA TYR A 375 -12.32 29.32 34.41
C TYR A 375 -12.83 29.91 35.73
N SER A 376 -13.80 30.82 35.67
CA SER A 376 -14.25 31.59 36.84
C SER A 376 -15.28 30.91 37.75
N ASN A 377 -15.84 29.76 37.35
CA ASN A 377 -16.98 29.11 38.02
C ASN A 377 -16.60 27.87 38.85
N GLY A 378 -15.33 27.68 39.15
CA GLY A 378 -14.88 26.57 39.99
C GLY A 378 -15.43 26.64 41.40
N ALA A 379 -16.04 25.55 41.87
CA ALA A 379 -16.38 25.42 43.28
C ALA A 379 -15.10 25.49 44.12
N SER A 380 -15.09 26.39 45.12
CA SER A 380 -14.01 26.52 46.09
C SER A 380 -13.76 25.17 46.76
N GLY A 381 -12.62 24.55 46.46
CA GLY A 381 -12.23 23.25 47.00
C GLY A 381 -11.18 22.50 46.17
N ASN A 382 -11.29 22.52 44.83
CA ASN A 382 -10.40 21.72 43.95
C ASN A 382 -9.41 22.57 43.13
N TYR A 383 -9.73 23.83 42.84
CA TYR A 383 -8.87 24.77 42.10
C TYR A 383 -9.33 26.22 42.37
N PHE A 384 -8.46 27.21 42.17
CA PHE A 384 -8.69 28.63 42.52
C PHE A 384 -8.43 29.54 41.33
N TYR A 385 -9.50 30.12 40.80
CA TYR A 385 -9.43 31.10 39.72
C TYR A 385 -8.95 32.46 40.25
N ASN A 386 -7.80 32.94 39.75
CA ASN A 386 -7.24 34.24 40.14
C ASN A 386 -6.63 35.00 38.95
N ALA A 387 -7.32 34.99 37.82
CA ALA A 387 -6.91 35.69 36.60
C ALA A 387 -6.76 37.22 36.78
N SER A 388 -7.41 37.81 37.79
CA SER A 388 -7.27 39.23 38.15
C SER A 388 -5.87 39.64 38.60
N SER A 389 -5.00 38.68 38.93
CA SER A 389 -3.59 38.95 39.23
C SER A 389 -2.75 39.28 37.98
N PHE A 390 -3.34 39.18 36.79
CA PHE A 390 -2.73 39.51 35.51
C PHE A 390 -3.38 40.75 34.90
N TYR A 391 -2.59 41.55 34.20
CA TYR A 391 -3.09 42.68 33.41
C TYR A 391 -2.39 42.69 32.04
N PRO A 392 -3.15 42.65 30.92
CA PRO A 392 -4.61 42.47 30.81
C PRO A 392 -5.11 41.13 31.40
N VAL A 393 -6.41 40.99 31.69
CA VAL A 393 -6.96 39.78 32.35
C VAL A 393 -7.12 38.65 31.32
N PRO A 394 -6.57 37.45 31.56
CA PRO A 394 -6.67 36.31 30.65
C PRO A 394 -8.11 36.00 30.21
N PRO A 395 -8.31 35.48 28.99
CA PRO A 395 -9.64 35.18 28.48
C PRO A 395 -10.28 34.02 29.26
N GLU A 396 -11.56 34.15 29.61
CA GLU A 396 -12.32 33.07 30.23
C GLU A 396 -12.86 32.12 29.15
N ILE A 397 -12.66 30.81 29.29
CA ILE A 397 -12.96 29.80 28.24
C ILE A 397 -14.44 29.69 27.86
N GLN A 398 -15.34 30.25 28.66
CA GLN A 398 -16.77 30.33 28.37
C GLN A 398 -17.22 31.74 27.95
N ASN A 399 -16.31 32.71 27.97
CA ASN A 399 -16.52 34.15 27.78
C ASN A 399 -17.75 34.73 28.51
N LYS A 400 -18.08 34.22 29.70
CA LYS A 400 -19.16 34.69 30.58
C LYS A 400 -18.96 36.13 31.05
N THR A 401 -17.70 36.55 31.17
CA THR A 401 -17.36 37.93 31.55
C THR A 401 -17.59 38.94 30.43
N GLY A 402 -17.71 38.48 29.18
CA GLY A 402 -17.90 39.33 28.00
C GLY A 402 -16.71 40.24 27.68
N ILE A 403 -15.57 40.05 28.36
CA ILE A 403 -14.37 40.87 28.22
C ILE A 403 -13.68 40.62 26.87
N VAL A 404 -13.77 39.40 26.37
CA VAL A 404 -13.13 38.94 25.13
C VAL A 404 -14.08 39.20 23.95
N PRO A 405 -13.60 39.75 22.82
CA PRO A 405 -14.43 39.98 21.65
C PRO A 405 -14.97 38.66 21.06
N SER A 406 -16.10 38.72 20.35
CA SER A 406 -16.70 37.54 19.70
C SER A 406 -15.84 36.95 18.58
N ALA A 407 -14.93 37.74 18.02
CA ALA A 407 -13.90 37.31 17.07
C ALA A 407 -12.57 38.02 17.37
N ALA A 408 -11.47 37.31 17.14
CA ALA A 408 -10.12 37.83 17.17
C ALA A 408 -9.83 38.78 15.99
N ASN A 409 -8.70 39.49 16.05
CA ASN A 409 -8.27 40.44 15.00
C ASN A 409 -8.09 39.83 13.61
N ASP A 410 -7.85 38.52 13.52
CA ASP A 410 -7.72 37.78 12.26
C ASP A 410 -9.05 37.20 11.77
N GLY A 411 -10.16 37.51 12.44
CA GLY A 411 -11.50 37.01 12.12
C GLY A 411 -11.82 35.65 12.76
N THR A 412 -10.91 35.06 13.54
CA THR A 412 -11.16 33.78 14.23
C THR A 412 -12.26 33.95 15.28
N ALA A 413 -13.37 33.22 15.15
CA ALA A 413 -14.47 33.27 16.12
C ALA A 413 -14.08 32.63 17.46
N PHE A 414 -14.56 33.21 18.56
CA PHE A 414 -14.39 32.63 19.89
C PHE A 414 -15.19 31.33 20.03
N PHE A 415 -14.53 30.25 20.48
CA PHE A 415 -15.19 28.99 20.78
C PHE A 415 -15.50 28.90 22.28
N ASN A 416 -16.78 28.78 22.62
CA ASN A 416 -17.21 28.57 24.00
C ASN A 416 -17.03 27.11 24.39
N HIS A 417 -16.07 26.86 25.28
CA HIS A 417 -15.86 25.53 25.84
C HIS A 417 -16.90 25.32 26.95
N THR A 418 -17.81 24.37 26.78
CA THR A 418 -18.70 23.89 27.85
C THR A 418 -18.37 22.43 28.10
N LEU A 419 -17.50 22.19 29.08
CA LEU A 419 -16.98 20.87 29.43
C LEU A 419 -17.62 20.36 30.73
N SER A 420 -17.60 19.03 30.92
CA SER A 420 -18.06 18.37 32.14
C SER A 420 -17.07 18.47 33.30
N GLU A 421 -15.77 18.62 33.00
CA GLU A 421 -14.68 18.84 33.96
C GLU A 421 -13.57 19.72 33.34
N TRP A 422 -12.70 20.28 34.19
CA TRP A 422 -11.74 21.34 33.82
C TRP A 422 -10.31 21.03 34.28
N SER A 423 -9.97 19.75 34.45
CA SER A 423 -8.59 19.37 34.79
C SER A 423 -7.65 19.57 33.61
N ASP A 424 -6.36 19.76 33.88
CA ASP A 424 -5.35 19.86 32.82
C ASP A 424 -5.32 18.56 31.98
N LYS A 425 -5.67 17.40 32.55
CA LYS A 425 -5.82 16.14 31.79
C LYS A 425 -6.97 16.20 30.78
N THR A 426 -8.10 16.79 31.17
CA THR A 426 -9.22 17.01 30.24
C THR A 426 -8.82 17.99 29.15
N CYS A 427 -8.10 19.06 29.51
CA CYS A 427 -7.57 20.00 28.53
C CYS A 427 -6.57 19.32 27.60
N LEU A 428 -5.66 18.47 28.10
CA LEU A 428 -4.64 17.77 27.32
C LEU A 428 -5.23 16.90 26.20
N GLN A 429 -6.41 16.30 26.45
CA GLN A 429 -7.11 15.48 25.44
C GLN A 429 -7.50 16.28 24.20
N CYS A 430 -7.82 17.56 24.36
CA CYS A 430 -8.28 18.43 23.28
C CYS A 430 -7.23 19.47 22.86
N HIS A 431 -6.23 19.73 23.72
CA HIS A 431 -5.19 20.73 23.55
C HIS A 431 -3.87 20.15 24.02
N GLY A 432 -2.91 19.95 23.13
CA GLY A 432 -1.57 19.45 23.45
C GLY A 432 -1.15 18.24 22.61
N ASN A 433 0.15 18.00 22.49
CA ASN A 433 0.69 16.83 21.81
C ASN A 433 0.85 15.67 22.82
N SER A 434 0.72 14.41 22.39
CA SER A 434 0.91 13.23 23.24
C SER A 434 2.31 13.17 23.90
N SER A 435 3.27 13.90 23.34
CA SER A 435 4.63 14.08 23.89
C SER A 435 4.74 15.06 25.07
N GLN A 436 3.69 15.82 25.40
CA GLN A 436 3.71 16.82 26.48
C GLN A 436 3.27 16.18 27.81
N LEU A 437 4.24 15.66 28.55
CA LEU A 437 3.98 14.88 29.76
C LEU A 437 3.89 15.73 31.04
N THR A 438 4.37 16.98 31.02
CA THR A 438 4.44 17.85 32.21
C THR A 438 3.79 19.21 31.99
N THR A 439 3.38 19.83 33.10
CA THR A 439 2.77 21.17 33.11
C THR A 439 3.70 22.25 32.56
N ALA A 440 5.02 22.09 32.73
CA ALA A 440 6.00 23.02 32.17
C ALA A 440 5.99 23.03 30.64
N LEU A 441 5.80 21.87 30.00
CA LEU A 441 5.72 21.80 28.53
C LEU A 441 4.32 22.14 28.00
N PHE A 442 3.28 21.70 28.71
CA PHE A 442 1.91 21.85 28.23
C PHE A 442 1.46 23.32 28.22
N VAL A 443 1.65 24.05 29.31
CA VAL A 443 1.19 25.44 29.44
C VAL A 443 1.94 26.39 28.47
N HIS A 444 3.21 26.10 28.18
CA HIS A 444 4.06 26.92 27.30
C HIS A 444 3.93 26.58 25.80
N ASN A 445 3.23 25.49 25.45
CA ASN A 445 3.07 25.06 24.07
C ASN A 445 1.69 24.43 23.88
N VAL A 446 0.65 25.20 24.21
CA VAL A 446 -0.74 24.79 24.01
C VAL A 446 -1.04 24.85 22.52
N VAL A 447 -1.31 23.70 21.93
CA VAL A 447 -1.76 23.57 20.55
C VAL A 447 -3.12 22.86 20.57
N PRO A 448 -3.99 23.00 19.56
CA PRO A 448 -5.08 22.05 19.39
C PRO A 448 -4.50 20.64 19.39
N GLY A 449 -5.03 19.77 20.24
CA GLY A 449 -4.61 18.39 20.32
C GLY A 449 -4.84 17.72 18.98
N GLY A 450 -3.86 16.92 18.54
CA GLY A 450 -4.09 15.98 17.45
C GLY A 450 -5.16 14.99 17.88
N GLY A 451 -6.08 14.62 16.98
CA GLY A 451 -7.01 13.52 17.27
C GLY A 451 -6.21 12.27 17.60
N GLY A 452 -6.53 11.57 18.69
CA GLY A 452 -5.86 10.31 19.02
C GLY A 452 -6.36 9.14 18.16
N ALA A 453 -5.84 7.95 18.45
CA ALA A 453 -6.29 6.70 17.86
C ALA A 453 -7.82 6.48 18.00
N ASP A 454 -8.43 6.99 19.07
CA ASP A 454 -9.87 6.90 19.31
C ASP A 454 -10.65 8.08 18.70
N CYS A 455 -10.81 8.05 17.39
CA CYS A 455 -11.54 9.07 16.62
C CYS A 455 -13.00 9.21 17.07
N ALA A 456 -13.68 8.08 17.36
CA ALA A 456 -15.10 8.07 17.73
C ALA A 456 -15.38 8.87 19.03
N SER A 457 -14.46 8.82 20.00
CA SER A 457 -14.60 9.56 21.27
C SER A 457 -14.75 11.08 21.12
N CYS A 458 -14.19 11.65 20.05
CA CYS A 458 -14.25 13.08 19.76
C CYS A 458 -15.24 13.42 18.64
N HIS A 459 -15.38 12.52 17.66
CA HIS A 459 -16.17 12.75 16.46
C HIS A 459 -17.60 12.21 16.52
N ASP A 460 -18.01 11.48 17.57
CA ASP A 460 -19.44 11.15 17.74
C ASP A 460 -20.28 12.44 17.87
N ILE A 461 -21.50 12.46 17.31
CA ILE A 461 -22.48 13.52 17.50
C ILE A 461 -22.79 13.78 18.99
N LYS A 462 -22.63 12.76 19.84
CA LYS A 462 -22.76 12.84 21.30
C LYS A 462 -21.49 13.31 22.01
N ALA A 463 -20.34 13.30 21.33
CA ALA A 463 -19.07 13.74 21.90
C ALA A 463 -18.96 15.27 21.92
N THR A 464 -18.01 15.80 22.70
CA THR A 464 -17.70 17.24 22.77
C THR A 464 -16.36 17.62 22.15
N GLY A 465 -15.54 16.64 21.76
CA GLY A 465 -14.14 16.84 21.35
C GLY A 465 -13.93 17.45 19.95
N ALA A 466 -14.84 17.23 18.98
CA ALA A 466 -14.74 17.81 17.64
C ALA A 466 -15.72 18.99 17.41
N PRO A 467 -15.40 19.94 16.50
CA PRO A 467 -16.35 20.94 16.02
C PRO A 467 -17.65 20.32 15.50
N LEU A 468 -18.79 21.00 15.68
CA LEU A 468 -20.11 20.47 15.33
C LEU A 468 -20.21 20.03 13.85
N ASP A 469 -19.54 20.73 12.94
CA ASP A 469 -19.52 20.43 11.50
C ASP A 469 -18.61 19.25 11.12
N LYS A 470 -17.85 18.71 12.08
CA LYS A 470 -16.93 17.57 11.93
C LYS A 470 -17.36 16.33 12.72
N ARG A 471 -18.53 16.37 13.38
CA ARG A 471 -19.10 15.21 14.07
C ARG A 471 -19.87 14.31 13.12
N ILE A 472 -19.93 13.02 13.46
CA ILE A 472 -20.60 11.95 12.74
C ILE A 472 -21.45 11.14 13.71
N ASP A 473 -22.55 10.56 13.23
CA ASP A 473 -23.34 9.64 14.03
C ASP A 473 -22.68 8.25 13.98
N ILE A 474 -21.91 7.92 15.02
CA ILE A 474 -21.21 6.62 15.11
C ILE A 474 -22.19 5.45 15.16
N ALA A 475 -23.38 5.63 15.73
CA ALA A 475 -24.39 4.57 15.76
C ALA A 475 -24.92 4.28 14.34
N ALA A 476 -25.13 5.31 13.53
CA ALA A 476 -25.48 5.15 12.12
C ALA A 476 -24.30 4.58 11.30
N PHE A 477 -23.07 5.02 11.57
CA PHE A 477 -21.85 4.51 10.93
C PHE A 477 -21.64 3.02 11.17
N ASN A 478 -21.92 2.51 12.37
CA ASN A 478 -21.78 1.10 12.71
C ASN A 478 -22.65 0.16 11.85
N ASN A 479 -23.73 0.68 11.28
CA ASN A 479 -24.61 -0.04 10.35
C ASN A 479 -24.18 0.10 8.88
N SER A 480 -23.19 0.95 8.59
CA SER A 480 -22.73 1.21 7.23
C SER A 480 -21.91 0.06 6.65
N VAL A 481 -21.78 0.06 5.33
CA VAL A 481 -20.92 -0.90 4.60
C VAL A 481 -19.44 -0.74 4.95
N HIS A 482 -18.99 0.47 5.30
CA HIS A 482 -17.59 0.77 5.57
C HIS A 482 -17.18 0.55 7.03
N TYR A 483 -18.12 0.24 7.94
CA TYR A 483 -17.80 -0.02 9.35
C TYR A 483 -16.75 -1.12 9.55
N ARG A 484 -16.73 -2.15 8.68
CA ARG A 484 -15.80 -3.29 8.79
C ARG A 484 -14.49 -3.10 8.02
N LEU A 485 -14.27 -1.91 7.43
CA LEU A 485 -13.03 -1.59 6.74
C LEU A 485 -11.85 -1.74 7.72
N ASN A 486 -10.77 -2.38 7.28
CA ASN A 486 -9.55 -2.54 8.07
C ASN A 486 -9.78 -3.08 9.50
N ARG A 487 -10.56 -4.17 9.66
CA ARG A 487 -10.94 -4.80 10.96
C ARG A 487 -12.00 -4.03 11.77
N GLY A 488 -12.38 -2.83 11.34
CA GLY A 488 -13.54 -2.07 11.83
C GLY A 488 -13.30 -1.22 13.09
N GLY A 489 -14.35 -0.49 13.49
CA GLY A 489 -14.26 0.52 14.55
C GLY A 489 -13.39 1.71 14.13
N ASN A 490 -12.52 2.21 15.02
CA ASN A 490 -11.58 3.29 14.72
C ASN A 490 -10.61 2.93 13.56
N SER A 491 -10.31 1.65 13.38
CA SER A 491 -9.48 1.16 12.27
C SER A 491 -10.03 1.49 10.89
N ALA A 492 -11.37 1.59 10.75
CA ALA A 492 -12.01 2.03 9.53
C ALA A 492 -11.75 3.51 9.25
N CYS A 493 -11.73 4.34 10.30
CA CYS A 493 -11.39 5.75 10.22
C CYS A 493 -9.93 5.92 9.78
N TRP A 494 -9.00 5.14 10.34
CA TRP A 494 -7.57 5.20 9.99
C TRP A 494 -7.31 4.78 8.55
N ALA A 495 -8.07 3.82 8.03
CA ALA A 495 -7.94 3.36 6.64
C ALA A 495 -8.42 4.43 5.64
N CYS A 496 -9.54 5.11 5.94
CA CYS A 496 -10.08 6.14 5.06
C CYS A 496 -9.32 7.47 5.16
N HIS A 497 -8.96 7.87 6.37
CA HIS A 497 -8.33 9.17 6.65
C HIS A 497 -6.81 9.10 6.81
N GLY A 498 -6.18 7.94 6.59
CA GLY A 498 -4.74 7.73 6.74
C GLY A 498 -4.22 6.49 6.00
N ASN A 499 -3.23 5.81 6.57
CA ASN A 499 -2.59 4.61 6.02
C ASN A 499 -3.11 3.29 6.63
N GLY A 500 -4.21 3.34 7.38
CA GLY A 500 -4.79 2.18 8.07
C GLY A 500 -4.04 1.72 9.33
N ALA A 501 -2.86 2.24 9.65
CA ALA A 501 -2.21 2.01 10.93
C ALA A 501 -2.79 2.93 12.01
N GLU A 502 -2.72 2.49 13.26
CA GLU A 502 -3.12 3.28 14.42
C GLU A 502 -2.25 4.56 14.51
N PRO A 503 -2.85 5.76 14.46
CA PRO A 503 -2.08 6.99 14.45
C PRO A 503 -1.95 7.58 15.86
N ASP A 504 -0.77 8.12 16.18
CA ASP A 504 -0.51 8.83 17.45
C ASP A 504 -1.23 10.21 17.54
N GLY A 505 -1.76 10.68 16.41
CA GLY A 505 -2.38 11.98 16.19
C GLY A 505 -3.29 11.95 14.95
N HIS A 506 -3.83 13.10 14.50
CA HIS A 506 -4.51 13.10 13.19
C HIS A 506 -3.49 12.74 12.09
N PRO A 507 -3.71 11.69 11.29
CA PRO A 507 -2.80 11.32 10.20
C PRO A 507 -2.67 12.47 9.19
N PRO A 508 -1.53 12.66 8.51
CA PRO A 508 -1.31 13.78 7.58
C PRO A 508 -2.40 13.93 6.51
N GLU A 509 -2.96 12.80 6.06
CA GLU A 509 -4.00 12.70 5.03
C GLU A 509 -5.42 12.90 5.58
N TYR A 510 -5.62 13.21 6.86
CA TYR A 510 -6.96 13.26 7.46
C TYR A 510 -7.92 14.25 6.79
N LYS A 511 -7.39 15.33 6.21
CA LYS A 511 -8.14 16.34 5.44
C LYS A 511 -8.41 15.92 3.99
N SER A 512 -7.77 14.86 3.52
CA SER A 512 -7.85 14.34 2.16
C SER A 512 -8.14 12.84 2.22
N PRO A 513 -9.36 12.46 2.69
CA PRO A 513 -9.75 11.06 2.76
C PRO A 513 -9.61 10.38 1.40
N ARG A 514 -9.28 9.09 1.45
CA ARG A 514 -9.11 8.24 0.29
C ARG A 514 -10.36 8.28 -0.59
N LYS A 515 -10.13 8.30 -1.90
CA LYS A 515 -11.21 8.28 -2.87
C LYS A 515 -11.81 6.89 -2.98
N CYS A 516 -13.10 6.82 -3.31
CA CYS A 516 -13.76 5.56 -3.58
C CYS A 516 -13.14 4.84 -4.80
N SER A 517 -12.64 5.57 -5.81
CA SER A 517 -12.11 5.02 -7.08
C SER A 517 -10.74 5.62 -7.46
N ASN A 518 -10.09 5.06 -8.50
CA ASN A 518 -8.75 5.42 -9.01
C ASN A 518 -7.62 5.12 -8.01
N ASP A 519 -7.34 3.82 -7.82
CA ASP A 519 -6.18 3.30 -7.07
C ASP A 519 -6.16 3.47 -5.54
N ASP A 520 -7.17 4.10 -4.91
CA ASP A 520 -7.19 4.33 -3.45
C ASP A 520 -7.80 3.18 -2.60
N CYS A 521 -9.10 2.87 -2.76
CA CYS A 521 -9.78 1.85 -1.94
C CYS A 521 -10.44 0.74 -2.77
N HIS A 522 -11.28 1.08 -3.75
CA HIS A 522 -11.96 0.08 -4.60
C HIS A 522 -11.18 -0.18 -5.91
N SER A 523 -9.87 -0.46 -5.80
CA SER A 523 -8.92 -0.64 -6.91
C SER A 523 -8.30 -2.05 -6.95
N LEU A 524 -7.47 -2.32 -7.97
CA LEU A 524 -6.76 -3.60 -8.16
C LEU A 524 -5.69 -3.88 -7.08
N TYR A 525 -5.11 -2.82 -6.52
CA TYR A 525 -4.10 -2.86 -5.46
C TYR A 525 -4.72 -2.32 -4.17
N GLN A 526 -5.17 -3.20 -3.27
CA GLN A 526 -5.91 -2.78 -2.07
C GLN A 526 -5.26 -3.31 -0.78
N GLU A 527 -5.14 -2.43 0.21
CA GLU A 527 -4.53 -2.70 1.52
C GLU A 527 -5.56 -2.88 2.65
N TYR A 528 -6.84 -2.55 2.42
CA TYR A 528 -7.82 -2.29 3.51
C TYR A 528 -9.09 -3.17 3.51
N ARG A 529 -9.11 -4.25 2.72
CA ARG A 529 -10.25 -5.19 2.57
C ARG A 529 -11.49 -4.56 1.93
N ALA A 530 -11.31 -3.54 1.09
CA ALA A 530 -12.40 -2.95 0.33
C ALA A 530 -12.74 -3.80 -0.92
N PRO A 531 -14.03 -3.99 -1.26
CA PRO A 531 -14.40 -4.76 -2.43
C PRO A 531 -14.07 -3.99 -3.71
N MET A 532 -13.46 -4.62 -4.70
CA MET A 532 -13.17 -3.96 -5.97
C MET A 532 -14.46 -3.64 -6.76
N LEU A 533 -14.46 -2.55 -7.53
CA LEU A 533 -15.50 -2.24 -8.51
C LEU A 533 -15.10 -2.85 -9.88
N TYR A 534 -16.03 -3.35 -10.70
CA TYR A 534 -15.64 -4.15 -11.90
C TYR A 534 -16.31 -3.76 -13.22
N SER A 535 -17.32 -2.89 -13.23
CA SER A 535 -17.92 -2.47 -14.52
C SER A 535 -18.31 -1.01 -14.59
N HIS A 536 -19.09 -0.50 -13.64
CA HIS A 536 -19.64 0.86 -13.69
C HIS A 536 -18.73 1.85 -12.96
N PHE A 537 -17.86 2.51 -13.72
CA PHE A 537 -16.98 3.55 -13.20
C PHE A 537 -17.08 4.85 -13.99
N LYS A 538 -16.92 5.97 -13.29
CA LYS A 538 -16.82 7.27 -13.92
C LYS A 538 -15.61 7.30 -14.85
N ASN A 539 -15.83 7.61 -16.12
CA ASN A 539 -14.79 7.74 -17.16
C ASN A 539 -13.94 6.48 -17.42
N ALA A 540 -14.47 5.28 -17.20
CA ALA A 540 -13.73 4.01 -17.42
C ALA A 540 -13.11 3.87 -18.83
N SER A 541 -13.70 4.49 -19.85
CA SER A 541 -13.29 4.38 -21.26
C SER A 541 -12.16 5.33 -21.69
N LEU A 542 -11.64 6.18 -20.79
CA LEU A 542 -10.53 7.07 -21.14
C LEU A 542 -9.20 6.30 -21.03
N ASN A 543 -8.48 6.19 -22.15
CA ASN A 543 -7.19 5.50 -22.28
C ASN A 543 -6.06 6.10 -21.41
N ASP A 544 -6.29 7.25 -20.77
CA ASP A 544 -5.31 8.00 -20.00
C ASP A 544 -5.37 7.68 -18.49
N ASN A 545 -6.06 6.60 -18.10
CA ASN A 545 -6.11 6.10 -16.72
C ASN A 545 -5.27 4.81 -16.57
N PRO A 546 -3.93 4.92 -16.46
CA PRO A 546 -3.00 3.79 -16.55
C PRO A 546 -3.17 2.70 -15.48
N GLY A 547 -3.93 2.95 -14.40
CA GLY A 547 -4.21 1.97 -13.34
C GLY A 547 -5.31 0.94 -13.66
N ASN A 548 -6.05 1.10 -14.77
CA ASN A 548 -7.32 0.38 -14.98
C ASN A 548 -7.37 -0.50 -16.24
N ALA A 549 -6.22 -0.98 -16.73
CA ALA A 549 -6.09 -1.71 -18.01
C ALA A 549 -6.75 -3.11 -18.06
N PHE A 550 -7.37 -3.60 -16.97
CA PHE A 550 -7.87 -4.98 -16.88
C PHE A 550 -9.36 -5.12 -16.55
N ASN A 551 -10.14 -4.02 -16.49
CA ASN A 551 -11.58 -4.08 -16.21
C ASN A 551 -12.44 -3.91 -17.46
N LEU A 552 -13.58 -4.59 -17.47
CA LEU A 552 -14.59 -4.50 -18.52
C LEU A 552 -15.33 -3.16 -18.42
N ASN A 553 -14.86 -2.18 -19.21
CA ASN A 553 -15.21 -0.76 -19.15
C ASN A 553 -16.69 -0.44 -19.48
N VAL A 554 -17.58 -0.34 -18.46
CA VAL A 554 -18.85 0.42 -18.58
C VAL A 554 -18.64 1.81 -17.99
N THR A 555 -18.51 2.80 -18.86
CA THR A 555 -18.34 4.19 -18.43
C THR A 555 -19.66 4.78 -17.95
N THR A 556 -19.67 5.31 -16.72
CA THR A 556 -20.77 6.11 -16.19
C THR A 556 -20.41 7.61 -16.21
N GLY A 557 -21.42 8.47 -16.31
CA GLY A 557 -21.25 9.92 -16.10
C GLY A 557 -21.24 10.29 -14.60
N SER A 558 -21.94 9.51 -13.79
CA SER A 558 -22.10 9.71 -12.34
C SER A 558 -20.99 9.02 -11.54
N SER A 559 -20.69 9.62 -10.38
CA SER A 559 -19.73 9.12 -9.40
C SER A 559 -20.33 8.02 -8.52
N CYS A 560 -19.49 7.34 -7.73
CA CYS A 560 -19.97 6.30 -6.81
C CYS A 560 -20.87 6.93 -5.73
N GLU A 561 -20.48 8.10 -5.25
CA GLU A 561 -21.12 8.87 -4.19
C GLU A 561 -22.54 9.28 -4.58
N ASP A 562 -22.77 9.63 -5.86
CA ASP A 562 -24.10 9.96 -6.40
C ASP A 562 -25.08 8.79 -6.22
N CYS A 563 -24.64 7.58 -6.54
CA CYS A 563 -25.48 6.39 -6.43
C CYS A 563 -25.64 5.94 -4.98
N HIS A 564 -24.55 5.86 -4.23
CA HIS A 564 -24.56 5.36 -2.85
C HIS A 564 -25.28 6.29 -1.87
N ALA A 565 -25.33 7.60 -2.15
CA ALA A 565 -26.11 8.54 -1.33
C ALA A 565 -27.63 8.27 -1.34
N ASN A 566 -28.13 7.45 -2.27
CA ASN A 566 -29.54 7.04 -2.34
C ASN A 566 -29.88 5.83 -1.48
N SER A 567 -28.88 5.11 -0.94
CA SER A 567 -29.08 4.02 0.02
C SER A 567 -28.21 4.24 1.25
N VAL A 568 -28.75 5.04 2.18
CA VAL A 568 -28.07 5.43 3.41
C VAL A 568 -28.99 5.32 4.63
N SER A 569 -28.40 5.08 5.80
CA SER A 569 -29.13 5.13 7.07
C SER A 569 -29.48 6.56 7.49
N THR A 570 -28.62 7.52 7.14
CA THR A 570 -28.79 8.95 7.41
C THR A 570 -27.98 9.79 6.43
N ARG A 571 -28.25 11.10 6.38
CA ARG A 571 -27.51 12.04 5.52
C ARG A 571 -26.34 12.67 6.26
N GLY A 572 -25.18 12.70 5.60
CA GLY A 572 -24.03 13.48 6.04
C GLY A 572 -24.09 14.93 5.56
N SER A 573 -23.04 15.69 5.87
CA SER A 573 -22.90 17.11 5.53
C SER A 573 -22.75 17.36 4.02
N ASN A 574 -22.30 16.36 3.27
CA ASN A 574 -22.19 16.35 1.81
C ASN A 574 -22.34 14.92 1.25
N MET A 575 -22.47 14.78 -0.06
CA MET A 575 -22.64 13.47 -0.73
C MET A 575 -21.52 12.48 -0.43
N ASN A 576 -20.26 12.93 -0.43
CA ASN A 576 -19.12 12.05 -0.15
C ASN A 576 -19.19 11.48 1.27
N SER A 577 -19.45 12.33 2.27
CA SER A 577 -19.64 11.88 3.67
C SER A 577 -20.89 11.03 3.84
N THR A 578 -21.94 11.29 3.06
CA THR A 578 -23.19 10.51 3.08
C THR A 578 -22.93 9.08 2.61
N ALA A 579 -22.28 8.93 1.46
CA ALA A 579 -21.89 7.61 0.94
C ALA A 579 -20.82 6.94 1.82
N SER A 580 -19.80 7.68 2.25
CA SER A 580 -18.65 7.09 2.96
C SER A 580 -18.99 6.66 4.38
N HIS A 581 -19.81 7.44 5.12
CA HIS A 581 -20.14 7.10 6.51
C HIS A 581 -21.44 6.30 6.65
N TYR A 582 -22.41 6.49 5.76
CA TYR A 582 -23.78 6.03 6.03
C TYR A 582 -24.37 5.14 4.95
N ALA A 583 -23.61 4.78 3.89
CA ALA A 583 -24.08 3.84 2.89
C ALA A 583 -24.43 2.48 3.50
N LEU A 584 -25.60 1.97 3.14
CA LEU A 584 -26.11 0.67 3.56
C LEU A 584 -25.79 -0.42 2.54
N ARG A 585 -25.86 -1.69 3.00
CA ARG A 585 -25.64 -2.86 2.14
C ARG A 585 -26.76 -3.10 1.12
N GLU A 586 -27.93 -2.50 1.33
CA GLU A 586 -29.12 -2.69 0.51
C GLU A 586 -29.12 -1.72 -0.67
N LEU A 587 -28.47 -2.11 -1.76
CA LEU A 587 -28.58 -1.44 -3.05
C LEU A 587 -29.59 -2.18 -3.92
N PRO A 588 -30.26 -1.51 -4.87
CA PRO A 588 -31.05 -2.20 -5.89
C PRO A 588 -30.16 -3.24 -6.57
N ASP A 589 -30.71 -4.43 -6.75
CA ASP A 589 -29.96 -5.52 -7.35
C ASP A 589 -29.57 -5.12 -8.79
N SER A 590 -28.27 -5.12 -9.07
CA SER A 590 -27.69 -4.68 -10.33
C SER A 590 -28.16 -5.49 -11.54
N ILE A 591 -28.82 -6.63 -11.31
CA ILE A 591 -29.43 -7.48 -12.35
C ILE A 591 -30.72 -6.90 -12.91
N ASN A 592 -31.32 -5.95 -12.19
CA ASN A 592 -32.51 -5.26 -12.65
C ASN A 592 -32.12 -4.10 -13.58
N CYS A 593 -31.44 -4.42 -14.68
CA CYS A 593 -31.11 -3.47 -15.74
C CYS A 593 -32.35 -2.71 -16.21
N ILE A 594 -33.53 -3.36 -16.16
CA ILE A 594 -34.85 -2.79 -16.42
C ILE A 594 -35.16 -1.65 -15.44
N TYR A 595 -34.94 -1.87 -14.14
CA TYR A 595 -35.20 -0.87 -13.10
C TYR A 595 -34.42 0.42 -13.35
N CYS A 596 -33.11 0.35 -13.65
CA CYS A 596 -32.31 1.56 -13.89
C CYS A 596 -32.40 2.13 -15.31
N HIS A 597 -32.51 1.28 -16.35
CA HIS A 597 -32.37 1.74 -17.74
C HIS A 597 -33.68 1.79 -18.55
N LEU A 598 -34.80 1.28 -18.04
CA LEU A 598 -36.12 1.40 -18.69
C LEU A 598 -37.08 2.33 -17.95
N ASN A 599 -36.92 2.54 -16.64
CA ASN A 599 -37.72 3.50 -15.88
C ASN A 599 -36.97 4.83 -15.75
N LYS A 600 -37.60 5.92 -16.23
CA LYS A 600 -37.02 7.28 -16.20
C LYS A 600 -36.72 7.78 -14.79
N GLU A 601 -37.64 7.61 -13.86
CA GLU A 601 -37.50 8.09 -12.48
C GLU A 601 -36.40 7.34 -11.74
N ASN A 602 -36.31 6.04 -11.93
CA ASN A 602 -35.24 5.22 -11.37
C ASN A 602 -33.88 5.52 -12.03
N SER A 603 -33.86 5.74 -13.34
CA SER A 603 -32.68 6.24 -14.06
C SER A 603 -32.17 7.52 -13.41
N GLU A 604 -33.03 8.53 -13.25
CA GLU A 604 -32.69 9.82 -12.64
C GLU A 604 -32.23 9.65 -11.18
N LYS A 605 -32.89 8.76 -10.43
CA LYS A 605 -32.53 8.44 -9.05
C LYS A 605 -31.15 7.79 -8.94
N TRP A 606 -30.76 6.90 -9.86
CA TRP A 606 -29.56 6.06 -9.76
C TRP A 606 -28.46 6.48 -10.76
N GLY A 607 -28.21 7.79 -10.87
CA GLY A 607 -27.06 8.33 -11.61
C GLY A 607 -27.31 8.52 -13.11
N ASP A 608 -28.53 8.92 -13.47
CA ASP A 608 -28.94 9.22 -14.84
C ASP A 608 -28.58 8.12 -15.85
N ALA A 609 -28.83 6.88 -15.44
CA ALA A 609 -28.55 5.70 -16.26
C ALA A 609 -29.14 5.89 -17.67
N THR A 610 -28.32 5.68 -18.71
CA THR A 610 -28.79 5.92 -20.08
C THR A 610 -30.01 5.06 -20.35
N LEU A 611 -31.14 5.72 -20.57
CA LEU A 611 -32.38 5.05 -20.92
C LEU A 611 -32.19 4.37 -22.27
N ILE A 612 -32.42 3.06 -22.34
CA ILE A 612 -32.13 2.22 -23.53
C ILE A 612 -32.93 2.70 -24.76
N TYR A 613 -34.02 3.43 -24.52
CA TYR A 613 -34.82 4.06 -25.56
C TYR A 613 -34.33 5.46 -26.01
N LYS A 614 -33.48 6.16 -25.25
CA LYS A 614 -33.06 7.56 -25.54
C LYS A 614 -31.79 7.72 -26.36
N ASN A 615 -30.79 6.84 -26.26
CA ASN A 615 -29.47 7.05 -26.89
C ASN A 615 -29.21 6.11 -28.08
N ARG A 616 -30.06 6.21 -29.10
CA ARG A 616 -30.10 5.31 -30.27
C ARG A 616 -29.28 5.81 -31.48
N THR A 617 -28.49 6.87 -31.32
CA THR A 617 -27.85 7.62 -32.42
C THR A 617 -26.31 7.57 -32.42
N SER A 618 -25.69 6.94 -31.41
CA SER A 618 -24.23 6.89 -31.27
C SER A 618 -23.59 5.85 -32.20
N LEU A 619 -22.45 6.20 -32.79
CA LEU A 619 -21.64 5.32 -33.64
C LEU A 619 -20.55 4.62 -32.82
N VAL A 620 -20.19 3.40 -33.20
CA VAL A 620 -19.08 2.61 -32.64
C VAL A 620 -18.14 2.18 -33.77
N GLU A 621 -16.85 2.06 -33.47
CA GLU A 621 -15.85 1.55 -34.43
C GLU A 621 -16.20 0.13 -34.89
N LEU A 622 -15.87 -0.19 -36.15
CA LEU A 622 -16.09 -1.50 -36.73
C LEU A 622 -15.21 -2.59 -36.08
N ASP A 623 -14.00 -2.22 -35.61
CA ASP A 623 -13.08 -3.04 -34.81
C ASP A 623 -12.33 -2.12 -33.83
N ARG A 624 -12.45 -2.37 -32.53
CA ARG A 624 -11.89 -1.54 -31.44
C ARG A 624 -10.36 -1.63 -31.29
N GLU A 625 -9.72 -2.68 -31.78
CA GLU A 625 -8.29 -2.91 -31.57
C GLU A 625 -7.44 -2.46 -32.76
N ARG A 626 -7.98 -2.56 -33.98
CA ARG A 626 -7.17 -2.41 -35.21
C ARG A 626 -7.76 -1.49 -36.27
N ASN A 627 -9.04 -1.09 -36.16
CA ASN A 627 -9.87 -0.22 -37.02
C ASN A 627 -9.35 0.14 -38.44
N LYS A 628 -8.73 -0.80 -39.16
CA LYS A 628 -8.15 -0.64 -40.50
C LYS A 628 -8.43 -1.89 -41.31
N PHE A 629 -9.34 -1.76 -42.25
CA PHE A 629 -9.86 -2.86 -43.06
C PHE A 629 -9.35 -2.76 -44.49
N THR A 630 -9.22 -3.91 -45.15
CA THR A 630 -8.82 -3.99 -46.57
C THR A 630 -9.76 -4.94 -47.31
N VAL A 631 -10.30 -4.51 -48.46
CA VAL A 631 -11.17 -5.34 -49.31
C VAL A 631 -10.72 -5.29 -50.77
N LYS A 632 -10.57 -6.46 -51.40
CA LYS A 632 -10.15 -6.63 -52.79
C LYS A 632 -11.33 -6.58 -53.75
N ALA A 633 -11.07 -6.20 -55.00
CA ALA A 633 -12.08 -6.15 -56.04
C ALA A 633 -12.62 -7.55 -56.32
N GLY A 634 -13.94 -7.70 -56.29
CA GLY A 634 -14.65 -8.98 -56.35
C GLY A 634 -15.03 -9.54 -54.98
N ASP A 635 -14.33 -9.17 -53.92
CA ASP A 635 -14.52 -9.68 -52.56
C ASP A 635 -15.49 -8.83 -51.74
N PHE A 636 -15.92 -9.39 -50.61
CA PHE A 636 -16.77 -8.74 -49.62
C PHE A 636 -16.07 -8.69 -48.27
N ILE A 637 -16.40 -7.68 -47.47
CA ILE A 637 -16.01 -7.57 -46.07
C ILE A 637 -17.25 -7.33 -45.21
N ASP A 638 -17.30 -8.00 -44.06
CA ASP A 638 -18.40 -7.86 -43.11
C ASP A 638 -18.19 -6.60 -42.26
N LEU A 639 -19.22 -5.78 -42.15
CA LEU A 639 -19.23 -4.56 -41.33
C LEU A 639 -20.08 -4.74 -40.05
N GLY A 640 -20.60 -5.95 -39.81
CA GLY A 640 -21.49 -6.24 -38.70
C GLY A 640 -22.92 -5.74 -38.91
N PHE A 641 -23.86 -6.14 -38.03
CA PHE A 641 -25.30 -5.83 -38.15
C PHE A 641 -25.92 -6.15 -39.51
N ARG A 642 -25.50 -7.28 -40.11
CA ARG A 642 -25.94 -7.76 -41.42
C ARG A 642 -25.47 -6.90 -42.60
N PHE A 643 -24.66 -5.87 -42.36
CA PHE A 643 -24.04 -5.08 -43.42
C PHE A 643 -22.77 -5.74 -43.97
N ARG A 644 -22.61 -5.76 -45.29
CA ARG A 644 -21.41 -6.21 -45.98
C ARG A 644 -21.05 -5.22 -47.06
N LEU A 645 -19.78 -4.89 -47.19
CA LEU A 645 -19.27 -4.04 -48.26
C LEU A 645 -18.59 -4.90 -49.31
N LYS A 646 -19.04 -4.81 -50.56
CA LYS A 646 -18.38 -5.38 -51.73
C LYS A 646 -17.60 -4.31 -52.46
N LEU A 647 -16.37 -4.60 -52.84
CA LEU A 647 -15.67 -3.79 -53.84
C LEU A 647 -15.93 -4.38 -55.22
N LEU A 648 -16.67 -3.67 -56.07
CA LEU A 648 -17.01 -4.13 -57.42
C LEU A 648 -15.80 -4.00 -58.35
N GLU A 649 -15.23 -2.79 -58.41
CA GLU A 649 -14.11 -2.45 -59.29
C GLU A 649 -13.41 -1.19 -58.79
N VAL A 650 -12.16 -0.98 -59.23
CA VAL A 650 -11.41 0.25 -58.97
C VAL A 650 -11.04 0.90 -60.31
N SER A 651 -11.29 2.19 -60.45
CA SER A 651 -11.04 2.92 -61.69
C SER A 651 -9.57 3.30 -61.84
N ALA A 652 -8.90 2.75 -62.86
CA ALA A 652 -7.50 3.04 -63.20
C ALA A 652 -7.23 4.50 -63.63
N VAL A 653 -8.27 5.27 -63.94
CA VAL A 653 -8.15 6.62 -64.51
C VAL A 653 -8.48 7.72 -63.50
N ARG A 654 -9.29 7.42 -62.45
CA ARG A 654 -9.94 8.44 -61.60
C ARG A 654 -9.63 8.36 -60.11
N GLY A 655 -8.85 7.38 -59.66
CA GLY A 655 -8.51 7.20 -58.24
C GLY A 655 -9.76 6.98 -57.37
N SER A 656 -10.76 6.28 -57.91
CA SER A 656 -12.07 6.04 -57.28
C SER A 656 -12.44 4.56 -57.35
N ALA A 657 -13.13 4.07 -56.33
CA ALA A 657 -13.58 2.69 -56.21
C ALA A 657 -15.12 2.63 -56.26
N ASN A 658 -15.66 1.63 -56.95
CA ASN A 658 -17.09 1.37 -57.01
C ASN A 658 -17.44 0.33 -55.94
N ILE A 659 -18.19 0.74 -54.92
CA ILE A 659 -18.57 -0.11 -53.80
C ILE A 659 -20.07 -0.41 -53.82
N GLU A 660 -20.42 -1.59 -53.33
CA GLU A 660 -21.81 -1.99 -53.07
C GLU A 660 -21.93 -2.35 -51.59
N LEU A 661 -22.80 -1.64 -50.87
CA LEU A 661 -23.18 -1.98 -49.50
C LEU A 661 -24.41 -2.87 -49.55
N LEU A 662 -24.35 -4.02 -48.89
CA LEU A 662 -25.43 -4.99 -48.79
C LEU A 662 -25.89 -5.09 -47.33
N LYS A 663 -27.19 -5.17 -47.09
CA LYS A 663 -27.78 -5.53 -45.81
C LYS A 663 -28.60 -6.81 -46.00
N ASP A 664 -28.37 -7.82 -45.17
CA ASP A 664 -29.04 -9.12 -45.31
C ASP A 664 -28.87 -9.75 -46.71
N ASN A 665 -27.69 -9.52 -47.31
CA ASN A 665 -27.34 -9.92 -48.68
C ASN A 665 -28.13 -9.23 -49.80
N VAL A 666 -28.95 -8.22 -49.48
CA VAL A 666 -29.64 -7.37 -50.44
C VAL A 666 -28.83 -6.08 -50.62
N PRO A 667 -28.52 -5.63 -51.85
CA PRO A 667 -27.88 -4.34 -52.07
C PRO A 667 -28.74 -3.20 -51.54
N VAL A 668 -28.21 -2.42 -50.60
CA VAL A 668 -28.88 -1.27 -50.00
C VAL A 668 -28.30 0.07 -50.45
N ASP A 669 -27.04 0.08 -50.90
CA ASP A 669 -26.44 1.24 -51.57
C ASP A 669 -25.35 0.81 -52.56
N ARG A 670 -25.18 1.61 -53.63
CA ARG A 670 -24.06 1.49 -54.57
C ARG A 670 -23.51 2.87 -54.83
N SER A 671 -22.22 3.05 -54.54
CA SER A 671 -21.61 4.36 -54.54
C SER A 671 -20.20 4.33 -55.13
N LEU A 672 -19.87 5.38 -55.88
CA LEU A 672 -18.50 5.63 -56.34
C LEU A 672 -17.77 6.45 -55.26
N VAL A 673 -16.82 5.82 -54.58
CA VAL A 673 -16.06 6.43 -53.49
C VAL A 673 -14.65 6.83 -53.91
N LYS A 674 -14.14 7.90 -53.31
CA LYS A 674 -12.73 8.32 -53.39
C LYS A 674 -12.12 8.22 -51.99
N ILE A 675 -10.82 8.48 -51.86
CA ILE A 675 -10.21 8.68 -50.54
C ILE A 675 -10.99 9.78 -49.80
N GLY A 676 -11.45 9.47 -48.58
CA GLY A 676 -12.38 10.30 -47.80
C GLY A 676 -13.63 9.55 -47.34
N ASN A 677 -14.61 10.29 -46.84
CA ASN A 677 -15.75 9.72 -46.13
C ASN A 677 -16.87 9.22 -47.06
N TYR A 678 -17.43 8.08 -46.69
CA TYR A 678 -18.65 7.48 -47.21
C TYR A 678 -19.60 7.24 -46.05
N THR A 679 -20.84 7.71 -46.15
CA THR A 679 -21.86 7.53 -45.11
C THR A 679 -23.12 6.95 -45.73
N TYR A 680 -23.60 5.85 -45.18
CA TYR A 680 -24.90 5.28 -45.47
C TYR A 680 -25.85 5.57 -44.30
N GLU A 681 -27.04 6.09 -44.59
CA GLU A 681 -28.05 6.48 -43.60
C GLU A 681 -29.31 5.62 -43.72
N GLU A 682 -29.92 5.26 -42.60
CA GLU A 682 -31.21 4.56 -42.54
C GLU A 682 -32.26 5.37 -41.78
N TYR A 683 -33.54 5.16 -42.13
CA TYR A 683 -34.66 5.67 -41.35
C TYR A 683 -35.04 4.67 -40.26
N LEU A 684 -34.90 5.07 -39.00
CA LEU A 684 -35.33 4.30 -37.83
C LEU A 684 -36.56 4.96 -37.20
N THR A 685 -37.59 4.16 -36.95
CA THR A 685 -38.77 4.63 -36.21
C THR A 685 -38.51 4.52 -34.70
N ILE A 686 -38.47 5.66 -34.03
CA ILE A 686 -38.25 5.82 -32.58
C ILE A 686 -39.44 6.60 -32.03
N ASP A 687 -40.17 6.04 -31.05
CA ASP A 687 -41.33 6.66 -30.40
C ASP A 687 -42.37 7.24 -31.39
N ASN A 688 -42.77 6.42 -32.37
CA ASN A 688 -43.69 6.78 -33.46
C ASN A 688 -43.21 7.94 -34.38
N SER A 689 -41.93 8.31 -34.32
CA SER A 689 -41.30 9.29 -35.21
C SER A 689 -40.19 8.63 -36.04
N SER A 690 -40.12 8.92 -37.34
CA SER A 690 -39.07 8.37 -38.22
C SER A 690 -37.88 9.34 -38.26
N VAL A 691 -36.72 8.88 -37.80
CA VAL A 691 -35.48 9.67 -37.73
C VAL A 691 -34.44 9.04 -38.65
N LYS A 692 -33.79 9.88 -39.47
CA LYS A 692 -32.72 9.46 -40.38
C LYS A 692 -31.39 9.48 -39.64
N LEU A 693 -30.67 8.36 -39.60
CA LEU A 693 -29.43 8.20 -38.84
C LEU A 693 -28.34 7.54 -39.69
N PRO A 694 -27.05 7.92 -39.53
CA PRO A 694 -25.94 7.25 -40.17
C PRO A 694 -25.80 5.82 -39.62
N ALA A 695 -26.02 4.82 -40.48
CA ALA A 695 -25.95 3.41 -40.13
C ALA A 695 -24.51 2.86 -40.30
N ILE A 696 -23.81 3.31 -41.36
CA ILE A 696 -22.42 2.97 -41.66
C ILE A 696 -21.68 4.25 -42.07
N VAL A 697 -20.52 4.51 -41.50
CA VAL A 697 -19.62 5.60 -41.84
C VAL A 697 -18.23 5.03 -42.09
N LEU A 698 -17.74 5.09 -43.32
CA LEU A 698 -16.42 4.61 -43.71
C LEU A 698 -15.56 5.80 -44.11
N ASN A 699 -14.30 5.82 -43.68
CA ASN A 699 -13.27 6.70 -44.18
C ASN A 699 -12.32 5.89 -45.05
N ILE A 700 -12.40 6.05 -46.37
CA ILE A 700 -11.51 5.37 -47.30
C ILE A 700 -10.12 6.03 -47.21
N THR A 701 -9.16 5.31 -46.67
CA THR A 701 -7.80 5.82 -46.40
C THR A 701 -6.83 5.52 -47.54
N GLY A 702 -7.12 4.52 -48.38
CA GLY A 702 -6.29 4.18 -49.52
C GLY A 702 -7.06 3.43 -50.61
N ILE A 703 -6.68 3.66 -51.86
CA ILE A 703 -7.21 2.96 -53.03
C ILE A 703 -6.02 2.51 -53.87
N PHE A 704 -5.94 1.21 -54.16
CA PHE A 704 -4.78 0.59 -54.81
C PHE A 704 -5.21 -0.19 -56.04
N ILE A 705 -4.45 -0.02 -57.13
CA ILE A 705 -4.58 -0.76 -58.39
C ILE A 705 -3.23 -1.37 -58.72
N ALA A 706 -3.22 -2.67 -59.00
CA ALA A 706 -2.09 -3.41 -59.57
C ALA A 706 -2.60 -4.39 -60.64
N ASP A 707 -1.74 -4.78 -61.57
CA ASP A 707 -2.09 -5.55 -62.78
C ASP A 707 -2.86 -6.86 -62.51
N ASN A 708 -2.69 -7.45 -61.32
CA ASN A 708 -3.34 -8.70 -60.93
C ASN A 708 -4.32 -8.58 -59.74
N THR A 709 -4.38 -7.44 -59.04
CA THR A 709 -5.27 -7.24 -57.88
C THR A 709 -5.51 -5.76 -57.58
N SER A 710 -6.76 -5.35 -57.40
CA SER A 710 -7.14 -4.01 -56.92
C SER A 710 -7.83 -4.10 -55.56
N PHE A 711 -7.61 -3.14 -54.66
CA PHE A 711 -8.22 -3.13 -53.33
C PHE A 711 -8.39 -1.72 -52.76
N ILE A 712 -9.22 -1.58 -51.73
CA ILE A 712 -9.32 -0.37 -50.93
C ILE A 712 -8.97 -0.67 -49.47
N GLN A 713 -8.39 0.33 -48.80
CA GLN A 713 -8.19 0.35 -47.36
C GLN A 713 -9.10 1.43 -46.76
N PHE A 714 -9.74 1.13 -45.63
CA PHE A 714 -10.64 2.07 -44.95
C PHE A 714 -10.71 1.81 -43.46
N GLU A 715 -11.09 2.85 -42.72
CA GLU A 715 -11.45 2.81 -41.31
C GLU A 715 -12.95 3.08 -41.22
N GLY A 716 -13.65 2.66 -40.18
CA GLY A 716 -15.08 2.93 -40.16
C GLY A 716 -15.78 2.74 -38.84
N PHE A 717 -16.99 3.29 -38.81
CA PHE A 717 -17.90 3.30 -37.69
C PHE A 717 -19.27 2.79 -38.17
N ARG A 718 -20.02 2.17 -37.27
CA ARG A 718 -21.39 1.72 -37.47
C ARG A 718 -22.28 2.20 -36.34
N LEU A 719 -23.59 2.25 -36.55
CA LEU A 719 -24.54 2.51 -35.46
C LEU A 719 -24.37 1.48 -34.34
N LYS A 720 -24.36 1.92 -33.08
CA LYS A 720 -24.33 1.04 -31.90
C LYS A 720 -25.54 0.09 -31.92
N ARG A 721 -25.42 -1.14 -31.38
CA ARG A 721 -26.54 -2.11 -31.33
C ARG A 721 -27.76 -1.45 -30.67
N VAL A 722 -28.83 -1.27 -31.42
CA VAL A 722 -30.13 -0.86 -30.87
C VAL A 722 -31.15 -1.91 -31.31
N HIS A 723 -31.51 -2.83 -30.41
CA HIS A 723 -32.79 -3.54 -30.50
C HIS A 723 -33.76 -2.91 -29.49
N ALA A 724 -35.06 -2.94 -29.81
CA ALA A 724 -36.08 -2.63 -28.83
C ALA A 724 -36.09 -3.75 -27.79
N GLU A 725 -35.52 -3.50 -26.63
CA GLU A 725 -35.66 -4.37 -25.46
C GLU A 725 -37.12 -4.28 -25.00
N ASN A 726 -37.78 -5.44 -24.91
CA ASN A 726 -39.13 -5.55 -24.36
C ASN A 726 -39.05 -6.29 -23.00
N ASN A 727 -40.14 -6.25 -22.22
CA ASN A 727 -40.21 -6.88 -20.90
C ASN A 727 -40.24 -8.43 -20.94
N THR A 728 -39.68 -9.08 -21.97
CA THR A 728 -39.72 -10.54 -22.09
C THR A 728 -38.54 -11.22 -21.43
N ILE A 729 -38.77 -12.43 -20.91
CA ILE A 729 -37.77 -13.38 -20.36
C ILE A 729 -36.52 -13.49 -21.26
N SER A 730 -36.70 -13.34 -22.56
CA SER A 730 -35.66 -13.36 -23.60
C SER A 730 -34.56 -12.29 -23.43
N CYS A 731 -34.88 -11.10 -22.92
CA CYS A 731 -33.89 -10.05 -22.64
C CYS A 731 -32.98 -10.43 -21.46
N TYR A 732 -33.59 -10.93 -20.38
CA TYR A 732 -32.88 -11.42 -19.21
C TYR A 732 -31.97 -12.61 -19.58
N LEU A 733 -32.49 -13.57 -20.36
CA LEU A 733 -31.71 -14.72 -20.81
C LEU A 733 -30.52 -14.35 -21.73
N CYS A 734 -30.60 -13.28 -22.53
CA CYS A 734 -29.50 -12.95 -23.45
C CYS A 734 -28.41 -12.06 -22.83
N HIS A 735 -28.77 -11.21 -21.85
CA HIS A 735 -27.84 -10.30 -21.15
C HIS A 735 -27.24 -10.88 -19.86
N VAL A 736 -27.91 -11.88 -19.27
CA VAL A 736 -27.46 -12.53 -18.02
C VAL A 736 -27.03 -13.98 -18.24
N TYR A 737 -27.65 -14.71 -19.17
CA TYR A 737 -27.43 -16.15 -19.33
C TYR A 737 -26.24 -16.44 -20.26
N ALA A 738 -25.04 -16.28 -19.72
CA ALA A 738 -23.92 -17.16 -20.04
C ALA A 738 -23.70 -18.02 -18.79
N LYS A 739 -24.02 -19.32 -18.85
CA LYS A 739 -23.90 -20.32 -17.76
C LYS A 739 -23.00 -19.90 -16.57
N PRO A 740 -23.52 -19.78 -15.32
CA PRO A 740 -22.72 -19.97 -14.10
C PRO A 740 -22.44 -21.46 -13.85
N GLU A 741 -21.57 -21.80 -12.88
CA GLU A 741 -21.92 -22.82 -11.84
C GLU A 741 -20.78 -23.20 -10.86
N VAL A 742 -19.67 -22.47 -10.78
CA VAL A 742 -18.58 -22.85 -9.86
C VAL A 742 -18.39 -21.81 -8.76
N ARG A 743 -18.84 -22.14 -7.54
CA ARG A 743 -18.41 -21.45 -6.32
C ARG A 743 -17.10 -22.07 -5.86
N TYR A 744 -16.13 -21.25 -5.48
CA TYR A 744 -14.92 -21.71 -4.82
C TYR A 744 -14.83 -21.09 -3.43
N ARG A 745 -14.30 -21.82 -2.47
CA ARG A 745 -13.97 -21.34 -1.12
C ARG A 745 -12.48 -21.47 -0.90
N VAL A 746 -11.85 -20.40 -0.44
CA VAL A 746 -10.46 -20.39 -0.01
C VAL A 746 -10.37 -21.06 1.37
N ILE A 747 -9.54 -22.08 1.46
CA ILE A 747 -9.31 -22.88 2.67
C ILE A 747 -8.20 -22.27 3.51
N GLU A 748 -7.08 -21.93 2.89
CA GLU A 748 -5.88 -21.45 3.58
C GLU A 748 -5.07 -20.54 2.66
N ARG A 749 -4.37 -19.55 3.24
CA ARG A 749 -3.30 -18.79 2.58
C ARG A 749 -2.02 -18.98 3.39
N VAL A 750 -0.99 -19.55 2.77
CA VAL A 750 0.30 -19.85 3.42
C VAL A 750 1.34 -18.84 2.94
N ASP A 751 1.85 -18.07 3.90
CA ASP A 751 2.83 -17.00 3.69
C ASP A 751 4.26 -17.59 3.72
N MET A 752 4.76 -18.01 2.55
CA MET A 752 6.11 -18.57 2.38
C MET A 752 6.69 -18.15 1.01
N ASP A 753 7.38 -17.01 0.96
CA ASP A 753 8.15 -16.43 -0.16
C ASP A 753 7.42 -16.20 -1.51
N ARG A 754 6.27 -16.84 -1.75
CA ARG A 754 5.31 -16.65 -2.85
C ARG A 754 3.95 -17.08 -2.33
N ASP A 755 3.18 -16.15 -1.75
CA ASP A 755 1.87 -16.40 -1.10
C ASP A 755 1.04 -17.49 -1.80
N GLU A 756 0.99 -18.69 -1.21
CA GLU A 756 0.30 -19.86 -1.77
C GLU A 756 -1.13 -19.91 -1.24
N ILE A 757 -2.12 -19.95 -2.13
CA ILE A 757 -3.53 -19.94 -1.76
C ILE A 757 -4.15 -21.29 -2.12
N PHE A 758 -4.75 -21.94 -1.14
CA PHE A 758 -5.45 -23.21 -1.29
C PHE A 758 -6.96 -22.98 -1.32
N TYR A 759 -7.65 -23.48 -2.33
CA TYR A 759 -9.08 -23.27 -2.54
C TYR A 759 -9.76 -24.54 -3.06
N THR A 760 -11.04 -24.72 -2.75
CA THR A 760 -11.84 -25.86 -3.22
C THR A 760 -13.18 -25.39 -3.77
N ARG A 761 -13.91 -26.27 -4.46
CA ARG A 761 -15.26 -25.98 -4.94
C ARG A 761 -16.26 -26.02 -3.77
N GLU A 762 -17.08 -24.99 -3.61
CA GLU A 762 -18.27 -25.03 -2.74
C GLU A 762 -19.43 -25.63 -3.55
N LEU A 763 -19.96 -26.76 -3.07
CA LEU A 763 -20.95 -27.57 -3.76
C LEU A 763 -22.37 -27.12 -3.39
N VAL A 764 -22.64 -26.92 -2.10
CA VAL A 764 -23.92 -26.40 -1.56
C VAL A 764 -23.66 -25.52 -0.35
N ASN A 765 -24.45 -24.45 -0.18
CA ASN A 765 -24.41 -23.61 1.02
C ASN A 765 -25.75 -22.91 1.28
N PHE A 766 -26.54 -23.40 2.24
CA PHE A 766 -27.82 -22.81 2.68
C PHE A 766 -27.66 -21.77 3.80
N THR A 767 -26.45 -21.57 4.33
CA THR A 767 -26.17 -20.50 5.31
C THR A 767 -26.09 -19.12 4.64
N ASP A 768 -25.84 -19.08 3.32
CA ASP A 768 -25.85 -17.86 2.53
C ASP A 768 -27.31 -17.47 2.20
N LYS A 769 -27.79 -16.34 2.75
CA LYS A 769 -29.15 -15.80 2.60
C LYS A 769 -29.51 -15.38 1.16
N LYS A 770 -28.84 -15.91 0.13
CA LYS A 770 -28.89 -15.39 -1.24
C LYS A 770 -28.88 -16.48 -2.32
N GLY A 771 -28.96 -17.77 -2.03
CA GLY A 771 -29.03 -18.83 -3.07
C GLY A 771 -30.44 -18.99 -3.67
N TYR A 772 -30.59 -19.00 -4.99
CA TYR A 772 -31.90 -19.11 -5.67
C TYR A 772 -32.05 -20.44 -6.42
N ASN A 773 -33.25 -21.01 -6.43
CA ASN A 773 -33.60 -22.16 -7.26
C ASN A 773 -34.21 -21.68 -8.59
N GLU A 774 -33.59 -22.04 -9.71
CA GLU A 774 -34.07 -21.68 -11.05
C GLU A 774 -35.51 -22.13 -11.31
N THR A 775 -35.88 -23.29 -10.77
CA THR A 775 -37.21 -23.91 -10.92
C THR A 775 -38.33 -23.10 -10.24
N THR A 776 -38.01 -22.32 -9.19
CA THR A 776 -38.94 -21.42 -8.51
C THR A 776 -38.84 -19.96 -8.99
N ALA A 777 -37.67 -19.53 -9.47
CA ALA A 777 -37.45 -18.18 -10.00
C ALA A 777 -38.10 -17.96 -11.38
N LEU A 778 -38.00 -18.94 -12.29
CA LEU A 778 -38.51 -18.86 -13.67
C LEU A 778 -40.05 -18.65 -13.76
N PRO A 779 -40.89 -19.32 -12.95
CA PRO A 779 -42.34 -19.09 -12.95
C PRO A 779 -42.76 -17.76 -12.34
N VAL A 780 -42.02 -17.25 -11.34
CA VAL A 780 -42.28 -15.93 -10.73
C VAL A 780 -42.00 -14.83 -11.75
N LEU A 781 -40.88 -14.91 -12.47
CA LEU A 781 -40.48 -13.97 -13.52
C LEU A 781 -41.40 -14.01 -14.75
N ALA A 782 -42.05 -15.15 -15.02
CA ALA A 782 -42.98 -15.31 -16.14
C ALA A 782 -44.34 -14.61 -15.94
N ASN A 783 -44.68 -14.27 -14.70
CA ASN A 783 -45.99 -13.70 -14.32
C ASN A 783 -45.91 -12.24 -13.82
N LEU A 784 -44.75 -11.57 -13.88
CA LEU A 784 -44.60 -10.19 -13.42
C LEU A 784 -45.28 -9.19 -14.36
N THR A 785 -46.14 -8.34 -13.82
CA THR A 785 -46.71 -7.16 -14.48
C THR A 785 -45.93 -5.89 -14.11
N GLU A 786 -46.23 -4.73 -14.74
CA GLU A 786 -45.62 -3.44 -14.37
C GLU A 786 -45.79 -3.07 -12.88
N ASN A 787 -46.81 -3.64 -12.21
CA ASN A 787 -47.05 -3.42 -10.79
C ASN A 787 -46.28 -4.38 -9.87
N ASP A 788 -45.68 -5.45 -10.42
CA ASP A 788 -44.96 -6.49 -9.68
C ASP A 788 -43.44 -6.27 -9.66
N MET A 789 -42.96 -5.10 -10.10
CA MET A 789 -41.54 -4.70 -10.19
C MET A 789 -40.78 -4.69 -8.85
N HIS A 790 -41.42 -5.08 -7.74
CA HIS A 790 -40.84 -5.20 -6.39
C HIS A 790 -40.78 -6.64 -5.86
N ALA A 791 -41.16 -7.66 -6.65
CA ALA A 791 -41.15 -9.05 -6.18
C ALA A 791 -39.72 -9.55 -5.89
N SER A 792 -39.42 -9.74 -4.61
CA SER A 792 -38.18 -10.39 -4.16
C SER A 792 -38.31 -11.90 -4.34
N ILE A 793 -37.41 -12.52 -5.10
CA ILE A 793 -37.31 -13.98 -5.19
C ILE A 793 -36.66 -14.46 -3.88
N GLU A 794 -37.35 -15.27 -3.09
CA GLU A 794 -36.82 -15.74 -1.79
C GLU A 794 -35.76 -16.84 -1.96
N PRO A 795 -34.67 -16.84 -1.17
CA PRO A 795 -33.64 -17.88 -1.22
C PRO A 795 -34.10 -19.22 -0.62
N GLU A 796 -33.53 -20.34 -1.10
CA GLU A 796 -33.72 -21.65 -0.46
C GLU A 796 -32.95 -21.72 0.87
N LYS A 797 -33.68 -21.91 1.97
CA LYS A 797 -33.11 -21.99 3.34
C LYS A 797 -33.17 -23.40 3.94
N ARG A 798 -33.89 -24.34 3.31
CA ARG A 798 -34.24 -25.67 3.84
C ARG A 798 -34.22 -26.73 2.74
N ARG A 799 -33.81 -27.95 3.07
CA ARG A 799 -33.95 -29.15 2.21
C ARG A 799 -34.68 -30.25 2.96
N ALA A 800 -35.73 -30.80 2.36
CA ALA A 800 -36.35 -32.04 2.82
C ALA A 800 -35.65 -33.25 2.18
N LEU A 801 -35.46 -34.32 2.97
CA LEU A 801 -35.06 -35.65 2.50
C LEU A 801 -36.04 -36.69 3.07
N PHE A 802 -36.57 -37.56 2.21
CA PHE A 802 -37.40 -38.70 2.62
C PHE A 802 -36.55 -39.94 2.90
N GLU A 803 -37.05 -40.84 3.74
CA GLU A 803 -36.38 -42.10 4.06
C GLU A 803 -36.19 -42.94 2.79
N GLY A 804 -34.94 -43.32 2.49
CA GLY A 804 -34.56 -43.98 1.24
C GLY A 804 -34.20 -43.04 0.08
N GLU A 805 -34.45 -41.73 0.21
CA GLU A 805 -34.08 -40.74 -0.81
C GLU A 805 -32.59 -40.41 -0.77
N ARG A 806 -31.95 -40.45 -1.95
CA ARG A 806 -30.59 -39.96 -2.16
C ARG A 806 -30.63 -38.57 -2.79
N TRP A 807 -30.08 -37.59 -2.09
CA TRP A 807 -29.81 -36.26 -2.63
C TRP A 807 -28.44 -36.22 -3.28
N ASN A 808 -28.42 -36.15 -4.61
CA ASN A 808 -27.20 -35.96 -5.39
C ASN A 808 -26.82 -34.47 -5.38
N ILE A 809 -25.77 -34.13 -4.62
CA ILE A 809 -25.27 -32.76 -4.43
C ILE A 809 -24.35 -32.36 -5.59
N SER A 810 -23.51 -33.27 -6.08
CA SER A 810 -22.70 -33.11 -7.31
C SER A 810 -22.31 -34.48 -7.90
N GLU A 811 -21.56 -34.53 -9.02
CA GLU A 811 -21.20 -35.76 -9.73
C GLU A 811 -20.63 -36.88 -8.81
N ASN A 812 -19.92 -36.53 -7.73
CA ASN A 812 -19.36 -37.48 -6.76
C ASN A 812 -19.67 -37.13 -5.29
N PHE A 813 -20.76 -36.41 -5.04
CA PHE A 813 -21.13 -35.99 -3.68
C PHE A 813 -22.63 -36.21 -3.46
N SER A 814 -23.01 -37.04 -2.49
CA SER A 814 -24.43 -37.35 -2.22
C SER A 814 -24.70 -37.63 -0.74
N LEU A 815 -25.91 -37.30 -0.30
CA LEU A 815 -26.41 -37.64 1.03
C LEU A 815 -27.64 -38.54 0.91
N LEU A 816 -27.67 -39.65 1.65
CA LEU A 816 -28.80 -40.58 1.72
C LEU A 816 -29.34 -40.58 3.15
N LEU A 817 -30.65 -40.40 3.30
CA LEU A 817 -31.35 -40.73 4.56
C LEU A 817 -31.69 -42.22 4.54
N LYS A 818 -30.97 -43.02 5.34
CA LYS A 818 -31.16 -44.49 5.32
C LYS A 818 -32.36 -44.94 6.13
N ALA A 819 -32.58 -44.32 7.28
CA ALA A 819 -33.67 -44.64 8.20
C ALA A 819 -33.90 -43.48 9.18
N VAL A 820 -35.11 -43.39 9.73
CA VAL A 820 -35.41 -42.55 10.91
C VAL A 820 -35.78 -43.46 12.08
N SER A 821 -35.13 -43.26 13.23
CA SER A 821 -35.43 -44.03 14.44
C SER A 821 -36.78 -43.62 15.03
N ILE A 822 -37.71 -44.58 15.08
CA ILE A 822 -39.04 -44.42 15.69
C ILE A 822 -39.02 -44.31 17.22
N GLN A 823 -37.87 -44.51 17.87
CA GLN A 823 -37.75 -44.51 19.35
C GLN A 823 -36.92 -43.34 19.89
N SER A 824 -35.90 -42.88 19.15
CA SER A 824 -34.93 -41.87 19.62
C SER A 824 -35.03 -40.50 18.94
N ASP A 825 -35.91 -40.31 17.94
CA ASP A 825 -36.00 -39.07 17.14
C ASP A 825 -34.63 -38.71 16.52
N GLU A 826 -33.96 -39.72 15.97
CA GLU A 826 -32.64 -39.61 15.30
C GLU A 826 -32.74 -40.04 13.83
N ALA A 827 -32.03 -39.33 12.97
CA ALA A 827 -31.90 -39.62 11.56
C ALA A 827 -30.58 -40.34 11.26
N PHE A 828 -30.63 -41.47 10.54
CA PHE A 828 -29.45 -42.17 10.09
C PHE A 828 -29.03 -41.67 8.70
N LEU A 829 -27.96 -40.88 8.65
CA LEU A 829 -27.50 -40.21 7.44
C LEU A 829 -26.21 -40.86 6.92
N GLN A 830 -26.15 -41.05 5.60
CA GLN A 830 -24.99 -41.57 4.89
C GLN A 830 -24.50 -40.55 3.87
N LEU A 831 -23.26 -40.10 4.04
CA LEU A 831 -22.56 -39.19 3.15
C LEU A 831 -21.56 -39.94 2.28
N HIS A 832 -21.60 -39.67 0.98
CA HIS A 832 -20.58 -40.08 0.01
C HIS A 832 -19.97 -38.82 -0.61
N ALA A 833 -18.65 -38.63 -0.48
CA ALA A 833 -17.95 -37.42 -0.91
C ALA A 833 -16.59 -37.77 -1.54
N GLY A 834 -16.52 -37.86 -2.87
CA GLY A 834 -15.33 -38.35 -3.57
C GLY A 834 -15.03 -39.80 -3.16
N ASP A 835 -13.81 -40.07 -2.67
CA ASP A 835 -13.41 -41.39 -2.16
C ASP A 835 -13.81 -41.63 -0.69
N TYR A 836 -14.45 -40.64 -0.03
CA TYR A 836 -14.82 -40.73 1.38
C TYR A 836 -16.25 -41.22 1.59
N TYR A 837 -16.43 -42.03 2.65
CA TYR A 837 -17.72 -42.57 3.07
C TYR A 837 -17.90 -42.38 4.57
N TYR A 838 -19.01 -41.76 4.98
CA TYR A 838 -19.30 -41.48 6.38
C TYR A 838 -20.77 -41.75 6.70
N GLU A 839 -21.03 -42.39 7.85
CA GLU A 839 -22.37 -42.69 8.33
C GLU A 839 -22.45 -42.31 9.81
N ASP A 840 -23.52 -41.64 10.20
CA ASP A 840 -23.77 -41.27 11.59
C ASP A 840 -25.25 -41.01 11.87
N PHE A 841 -25.59 -40.97 13.16
CA PHE A 841 -26.91 -40.58 13.65
C PHE A 841 -26.91 -39.10 14.03
N ALA A 842 -27.98 -38.38 13.70
CA ALA A 842 -28.18 -37.01 14.15
C ALA A 842 -29.61 -36.80 14.64
N GLY A 843 -29.75 -36.35 15.87
CA GLY A 843 -31.02 -36.00 16.50
C GLY A 843 -31.55 -34.63 16.06
N ARG A 844 -32.80 -34.33 16.43
CA ARG A 844 -33.41 -33.03 16.18
C ARG A 844 -32.63 -31.90 16.86
N GLY A 845 -32.20 -30.93 16.06
CA GLY A 845 -31.38 -29.79 16.47
C GLY A 845 -29.87 -30.04 16.43
N GLU A 846 -29.44 -31.28 16.22
CA GLU A 846 -28.03 -31.65 16.10
C GLU A 846 -27.48 -31.37 14.70
N VAL A 847 -26.16 -31.29 14.60
CA VAL A 847 -25.43 -31.05 13.34
C VAL A 847 -24.75 -32.34 12.92
N PHE A 848 -25.12 -32.84 11.75
CA PHE A 848 -24.39 -33.90 11.08
C PHE A 848 -23.19 -33.27 10.35
N GLU A 849 -21.97 -33.53 10.84
CA GLU A 849 -20.72 -32.95 10.33
C GLU A 849 -19.72 -34.05 9.96
N TYR A 850 -18.93 -33.84 8.90
CA TYR A 850 -17.83 -34.73 8.52
C TYR A 850 -16.54 -33.95 8.22
N THR A 851 -15.47 -34.29 8.97
CA THR A 851 -14.19 -33.58 9.00
C THR A 851 -13.00 -34.52 8.76
N PRO A 852 -12.72 -34.94 7.52
CA PRO A 852 -11.56 -35.76 7.19
C PRO A 852 -10.24 -34.99 7.30
N GLY A 853 -9.15 -35.73 7.51
CA GLY A 853 -7.78 -35.21 7.37
C GLY A 853 -7.30 -35.26 5.91
N ILE A 854 -7.11 -34.11 5.28
CA ILE A 854 -6.70 -33.98 3.86
C ILE A 854 -5.29 -33.42 3.77
N ASN A 855 -4.39 -34.09 3.02
CA ASN A 855 -3.02 -33.63 2.78
C ASN A 855 -2.90 -32.85 1.46
N TYR A 856 -3.31 -31.58 1.48
CA TYR A 856 -3.24 -30.70 0.30
C TYR A 856 -1.97 -29.85 0.21
N THR A 857 -1.21 -29.74 1.30
CA THR A 857 0.08 -29.01 1.34
C THR A 857 1.28 -29.85 0.89
N GLY A 858 1.08 -31.16 0.72
CA GLY A 858 2.11 -32.12 0.32
C GLY A 858 2.94 -32.70 1.46
N TYR A 859 2.91 -32.09 2.66
CA TYR A 859 3.76 -32.50 3.79
C TYR A 859 3.00 -32.72 5.11
N GLN A 860 1.74 -32.26 5.23
CA GLN A 860 0.96 -32.40 6.45
C GLN A 860 -0.54 -32.55 6.15
N SER A 861 -1.18 -33.55 6.77
CA SER A 861 -2.64 -33.69 6.75
C SER A 861 -3.30 -32.71 7.73
N LYS A 862 -4.32 -31.98 7.26
CA LYS A 862 -5.11 -31.04 8.06
C LYS A 862 -6.58 -31.44 8.07
N ASN A 863 -7.25 -31.29 9.21
CA ASN A 863 -8.67 -31.59 9.37
C ASN A 863 -9.52 -30.50 8.73
N ILE A 864 -10.34 -30.85 7.74
CA ILE A 864 -11.20 -29.92 7.00
C ILE A 864 -12.64 -30.43 7.03
N THR A 865 -13.59 -29.63 7.53
CA THR A 865 -15.02 -29.98 7.46
C THR A 865 -15.49 -29.89 6.01
N ILE A 866 -15.83 -31.02 5.39
CA ILE A 866 -16.29 -31.04 4.00
C ILE A 866 -17.81 -31.07 3.87
N PHE A 867 -18.52 -31.45 4.93
CA PHE A 867 -19.98 -31.45 5.00
C PHE A 867 -20.45 -31.09 6.39
N SER A 868 -21.47 -30.24 6.47
CA SER A 868 -22.19 -29.91 7.70
C SER A 868 -23.66 -29.66 7.37
N ALA A 869 -24.58 -30.24 8.12
CA ALA A 869 -26.01 -30.02 7.99
C ALA A 869 -26.70 -30.08 9.35
N LYS A 870 -27.50 -29.08 9.69
CA LYS A 870 -28.31 -29.11 10.90
C LYS A 870 -29.62 -29.84 10.62
N VAL A 871 -29.92 -30.87 11.39
CA VAL A 871 -31.22 -31.55 11.33
C VAL A 871 -32.23 -30.71 12.09
N SER A 872 -32.95 -29.84 11.39
CA SER A 872 -33.87 -28.89 12.03
C SER A 872 -35.15 -29.56 12.50
N GLU A 873 -35.69 -30.47 11.68
CA GLU A 873 -36.94 -31.18 11.96
C GLU A 873 -36.83 -32.64 11.53
N ILE A 874 -37.41 -33.53 12.34
CA ILE A 874 -37.62 -34.93 12.00
C ILE A 874 -39.13 -35.16 12.06
N ILE A 875 -39.69 -35.62 10.95
CA ILE A 875 -41.13 -35.81 10.77
C ILE A 875 -41.37 -37.28 10.49
N GLN A 876 -42.06 -37.93 11.42
CA GLN A 876 -42.49 -39.32 11.32
C GLN A 876 -43.94 -39.32 10.82
N ALA A 877 -44.17 -39.60 9.54
CA ALA A 877 -45.48 -39.53 8.90
C ALA A 877 -45.67 -40.65 7.86
N GLU A 878 -46.91 -40.98 7.54
CA GLU A 878 -47.22 -41.83 6.37
C GLU A 878 -47.35 -40.98 5.10
N PRO A 879 -46.84 -41.43 3.93
CA PRO A 879 -46.31 -42.78 3.69
C PRO A 879 -44.81 -42.97 4.01
N GLU A 880 -44.02 -41.91 4.23
CA GLU A 880 -42.57 -42.00 4.45
C GLU A 880 -42.11 -40.98 5.51
N ASN A 881 -41.17 -41.39 6.36
CA ASN A 881 -40.50 -40.48 7.29
C ASN A 881 -39.63 -39.49 6.51
N MET A 882 -39.43 -38.29 7.06
CA MET A 882 -38.57 -37.28 6.45
C MET A 882 -37.78 -36.47 7.48
N VAL A 883 -36.70 -35.87 7.01
CA VAL A 883 -35.89 -34.90 7.75
C VAL A 883 -35.84 -33.58 7.00
N ILE A 884 -35.82 -32.48 7.75
CA ILE A 884 -35.54 -31.15 7.21
C ILE A 884 -34.13 -30.78 7.64
N LEU A 885 -33.31 -30.44 6.66
CA LEU A 885 -31.95 -29.96 6.83
C LEU A 885 -31.92 -28.45 6.64
N GLU A 886 -31.26 -27.77 7.57
CA GLU A 886 -30.96 -26.35 7.54
C GLU A 886 -29.44 -26.13 7.63
N GLU A 887 -28.98 -24.93 7.29
CA GLU A 887 -27.57 -24.53 7.45
C GLU A 887 -26.59 -25.48 6.74
N VAL A 888 -27.03 -26.13 5.65
CA VAL A 888 -26.22 -27.12 4.94
C VAL A 888 -25.06 -26.45 4.24
N VAL A 889 -23.84 -26.92 4.47
CA VAL A 889 -22.62 -26.53 3.77
C VAL A 889 -21.91 -27.78 3.28
N ALA A 890 -21.61 -27.84 1.99
CA ALA A 890 -20.85 -28.92 1.36
C ALA A 890 -19.75 -28.31 0.48
N ILE A 891 -18.50 -28.75 0.67
CA ILE A 891 -17.35 -28.36 -0.15
C ILE A 891 -16.66 -29.61 -0.71
N SER A 892 -16.03 -29.49 -1.88
CA SER A 892 -15.32 -30.59 -2.51
C SER A 892 -14.07 -30.96 -1.68
N PRO A 893 -13.76 -32.26 -1.52
CA PRO A 893 -12.49 -32.69 -0.95
C PRO A 893 -11.28 -32.36 -1.86
N ASP A 894 -11.50 -32.01 -3.12
CA ASP A 894 -10.46 -31.65 -4.10
C ASP A 894 -9.96 -30.22 -3.91
N ILE A 895 -8.95 -30.05 -3.05
CA ILE A 895 -8.31 -28.76 -2.80
C ILE A 895 -7.25 -28.46 -3.86
N LYS A 896 -7.37 -27.30 -4.51
CA LYS A 896 -6.47 -26.76 -5.54
C LYS A 896 -5.56 -25.68 -4.97
N LYS A 897 -4.42 -25.45 -5.63
CA LYS A 897 -3.43 -24.43 -5.28
C LYS A 897 -3.34 -23.36 -6.37
N ILE A 898 -3.18 -22.11 -5.99
CA ILE A 898 -2.87 -20.97 -6.87
C ILE A 898 -1.87 -20.01 -6.20
N LEU A 899 -1.10 -19.27 -7.00
CA LEU A 899 -0.21 -18.21 -6.51
C LEU A 899 -0.89 -16.84 -6.53
N GLU A 900 -0.50 -15.94 -5.63
CA GLU A 900 -1.08 -14.59 -5.51
C GLU A 900 -1.10 -13.72 -6.79
N ASN A 901 -0.18 -13.95 -7.73
CA ASN A 901 -0.08 -13.17 -8.96
C ASN A 901 -0.85 -13.80 -10.14
N GLU A 902 -1.51 -14.93 -9.92
CA GLU A 902 -2.32 -15.61 -10.92
C GLU A 902 -3.81 -15.21 -10.80
N THR A 903 -4.65 -15.66 -11.72
CA THR A 903 -6.09 -15.38 -11.71
C THR A 903 -6.92 -16.65 -11.73
N ILE A 904 -7.99 -16.71 -10.93
CA ILE A 904 -9.05 -17.73 -11.02
C ILE A 904 -10.22 -17.12 -11.78
N GLU A 905 -10.51 -17.55 -13.01
CA GLU A 905 -11.74 -17.15 -13.73
C GLU A 905 -11.97 -15.63 -13.79
N GLY A 906 -10.89 -14.85 -13.91
CA GLY A 906 -10.90 -13.37 -13.93
C GLY A 906 -10.74 -12.69 -12.56
N TYR A 907 -10.71 -13.44 -11.46
CA TYR A 907 -10.39 -12.94 -10.12
C TYR A 907 -8.89 -12.97 -9.87
N ASN A 908 -8.29 -11.87 -9.43
CA ASN A 908 -6.89 -11.85 -9.02
C ASN A 908 -6.71 -12.63 -7.71
N ALA A 909 -5.78 -13.59 -7.68
CA ALA A 909 -5.53 -14.45 -6.54
C ALA A 909 -5.04 -13.67 -5.30
N SER A 910 -4.37 -12.53 -5.46
CA SER A 910 -3.95 -11.66 -4.35
C SER A 910 -5.10 -11.17 -3.45
N TRP A 911 -6.36 -11.28 -3.90
CA TRP A 911 -7.55 -10.89 -3.14
C TRP A 911 -8.15 -12.03 -2.30
N LEU A 912 -7.60 -13.24 -2.43
CA LEU A 912 -8.14 -14.46 -1.85
C LEU A 912 -7.57 -14.72 -0.47
N TRP A 913 -8.34 -14.35 0.54
CA TRP A 913 -8.05 -14.63 1.95
C TRP A 913 -8.81 -15.86 2.44
N GLU A 914 -8.39 -16.45 3.54
CA GLU A 914 -9.10 -17.56 4.20
C GLU A 914 -10.60 -17.28 4.33
N ASN A 915 -11.42 -18.28 3.99
CA ASN A 915 -12.89 -18.20 3.93
C ASN A 915 -13.49 -17.27 2.86
N SER A 916 -12.68 -16.71 1.96
CA SER A 916 -13.22 -15.97 0.81
C SER A 916 -13.97 -16.94 -0.11
N THR A 917 -15.21 -16.58 -0.47
CA THR A 917 -16.01 -17.34 -1.45
C THR A 917 -16.00 -16.59 -2.78
N LEU A 918 -15.51 -17.27 -3.82
CA LEU A 918 -15.55 -16.85 -5.21
C LEU A 918 -16.76 -17.46 -5.88
N VAL A 919 -17.44 -16.71 -6.74
CA VAL A 919 -18.63 -17.21 -7.44
C VAL A 919 -18.51 -16.86 -8.91
N THR A 920 -18.31 -17.87 -9.75
CA THR A 920 -18.13 -17.67 -11.19
C THR A 920 -19.46 -17.80 -11.91
N GLY A 921 -19.77 -16.78 -12.72
CA GLY A 921 -20.93 -16.71 -13.62
C GLY A 921 -22.30 -16.43 -13.00
N ARG A 922 -22.41 -16.13 -11.70
CA ARG A 922 -23.71 -15.81 -11.08
C ARG A 922 -24.20 -14.41 -11.49
N LEU A 923 -25.53 -14.23 -11.51
CA LEU A 923 -26.23 -12.96 -11.33
C LEU A 923 -25.60 -12.15 -10.18
N ARG A 924 -25.02 -10.99 -10.50
CA ARG A 924 -24.36 -10.13 -9.53
C ARG A 924 -25.33 -9.70 -8.42
N GLN A 925 -24.84 -9.50 -7.20
CA GLN A 925 -25.65 -8.92 -6.13
C GLN A 925 -25.50 -7.39 -6.05
N ASN A 926 -24.49 -6.82 -6.72
CA ASN A 926 -24.16 -5.39 -6.72
C ASN A 926 -23.16 -5.02 -7.83
N PHE A 927 -22.91 -3.71 -7.98
CA PHE A 927 -21.94 -3.13 -8.91
C PHE A 927 -20.47 -3.60 -8.70
N HIS A 928 -20.14 -4.16 -7.53
CA HIS A 928 -18.80 -4.63 -7.11
C HIS A 928 -18.49 -6.10 -7.45
N SER A 929 -19.36 -6.79 -8.17
CA SER A 929 -19.01 -8.12 -8.74
C SER A 929 -18.57 -7.95 -10.20
N PRO A 930 -17.79 -8.82 -10.85
CA PRO A 930 -17.48 -8.73 -12.29
C PRO A 930 -18.62 -9.24 -13.18
N GLN A 931 -18.72 -8.73 -14.43
CA GLN A 931 -19.55 -9.17 -15.59
C GLN A 931 -19.46 -8.15 -16.73
N LEU A 932 -19.04 -8.62 -17.90
CA LEU A 932 -19.38 -8.13 -19.22
C LEU A 932 -18.76 -9.18 -20.16
N PHE A 933 -19.58 -10.07 -20.70
CA PHE A 933 -19.20 -10.70 -21.96
C PHE A 933 -19.69 -9.75 -23.04
N ASP A 934 -18.84 -9.47 -24.03
CA ASP A 934 -19.38 -9.14 -25.34
C ASP A 934 -20.33 -10.29 -25.67
N GLY A 935 -21.62 -9.97 -25.87
CA GLY A 935 -22.64 -10.97 -26.17
C GLY A 935 -22.07 -11.94 -27.21
N ARG A 936 -22.12 -13.25 -26.92
CA ARG A 936 -21.39 -14.30 -27.67
C ARG A 936 -21.48 -14.08 -29.17
N ASP A 937 -20.48 -13.42 -29.76
CA ASP A 937 -20.22 -13.56 -31.19
C ASP A 937 -19.44 -14.86 -31.40
N GLY A 938 -20.14 -15.99 -31.16
CA GLY A 938 -19.68 -17.33 -31.54
C GLY A 938 -18.97 -18.16 -30.47
N GLY A 939 -19.54 -18.28 -29.27
CA GLY A 939 -19.06 -19.25 -28.27
C GLY A 939 -19.28 -20.72 -28.67
N ALA A 940 -18.62 -21.64 -27.99
CA ALA A 940 -18.61 -23.09 -28.30
C ALA A 940 -19.98 -23.78 -28.24
N ASP A 941 -20.98 -23.15 -27.62
CA ASP A 941 -22.34 -23.65 -27.49
C ASP A 941 -23.27 -22.97 -28.50
N CYS A 942 -23.31 -23.56 -29.70
CA CYS A 942 -24.03 -23.10 -30.88
C CYS A 942 -25.55 -23.22 -30.74
N LEU A 943 -26.05 -24.27 -30.08
CA LEU A 943 -27.47 -24.63 -30.00
C LEU A 943 -28.27 -23.70 -29.06
N SER A 944 -27.65 -23.10 -28.05
CA SER A 944 -28.30 -22.08 -27.23
C SER A 944 -28.59 -20.79 -28.02
N CYS A 945 -27.79 -20.47 -29.05
CA CYS A 945 -28.04 -19.35 -29.94
C CYS A 945 -28.87 -19.74 -31.18
N HIS A 946 -28.59 -20.89 -31.81
CA HIS A 946 -29.17 -21.32 -33.08
C HIS A 946 -30.26 -22.40 -32.99
N GLY A 947 -30.57 -22.95 -31.81
CA GLY A 947 -31.59 -23.99 -31.64
C GLY A 947 -33.04 -23.49 -31.75
N THR A 948 -34.01 -24.38 -31.53
CA THR A 948 -35.46 -24.06 -31.61
C THR A 948 -35.91 -22.97 -30.64
N GLY A 949 -35.20 -22.81 -29.51
CA GLY A 949 -35.38 -21.72 -28.53
C GLY A 949 -34.39 -20.55 -28.64
N GLY A 950 -33.52 -20.53 -29.66
CA GLY A 950 -32.44 -19.55 -29.82
C GLY A 950 -32.81 -18.22 -30.51
N PHE A 951 -31.86 -17.28 -30.51
CA PHE A 951 -32.05 -15.84 -30.77
C PHE A 951 -31.70 -15.35 -32.20
N VAL A 952 -31.32 -16.24 -33.12
CA VAL A 952 -30.89 -15.88 -34.49
C VAL A 952 -31.86 -16.34 -35.58
N GLU A 953 -31.88 -15.59 -36.68
CA GLU A 953 -32.82 -15.71 -37.81
C GLU A 953 -32.69 -17.05 -38.56
N LYS A 954 -31.49 -17.65 -38.56
CA LYS A 954 -31.27 -19.05 -38.99
C LYS A 954 -31.37 -19.96 -37.77
N ARG A 955 -32.59 -20.38 -37.48
CA ARG A 955 -32.88 -21.43 -36.50
C ARG A 955 -32.59 -22.79 -37.10
N ILE A 956 -31.99 -23.66 -36.30
CA ILE A 956 -31.92 -25.10 -36.53
C ILE A 956 -33.30 -25.63 -36.14
N VAL A 957 -34.21 -25.64 -37.13
CA VAL A 957 -35.59 -26.09 -36.95
C VAL A 957 -35.60 -27.59 -37.25
N ALA A 958 -35.90 -28.39 -36.23
CA ALA A 958 -35.79 -29.85 -36.22
C ALA A 958 -34.34 -30.36 -36.11
N SER A 959 -34.18 -31.58 -35.61
CA SER A 959 -32.89 -32.20 -35.29
C SER A 959 -31.87 -31.99 -36.41
N LEU A 960 -30.57 -32.04 -36.09
CA LEU A 960 -29.46 -31.99 -37.06
C LEU A 960 -29.49 -33.15 -38.09
N GLY A 961 -30.63 -33.82 -38.26
CA GLY A 961 -30.85 -34.94 -39.14
C GLY A 961 -29.90 -36.07 -38.83
N LYS A 962 -29.29 -36.64 -39.86
CA LYS A 962 -28.28 -37.71 -39.73
C LYS A 962 -26.93 -37.21 -39.18
N HIS A 963 -26.76 -35.90 -38.96
CA HIS A 963 -25.57 -35.31 -38.33
C HIS A 963 -25.69 -35.11 -36.83
N GLU A 964 -26.80 -35.51 -36.22
CA GLU A 964 -27.04 -35.37 -34.77
C GLU A 964 -26.01 -36.11 -33.90
N LEU A 965 -25.32 -37.11 -34.46
CA LEU A 965 -24.26 -37.88 -33.80
C LEU A 965 -22.84 -37.49 -34.26
N LEU A 966 -22.72 -36.54 -35.20
CA LEU A 966 -21.43 -36.11 -35.75
C LEU A 966 -20.57 -35.55 -34.61
N ASN A 967 -19.36 -36.07 -34.45
CA ASN A 967 -18.43 -35.69 -33.39
C ASN A 967 -19.03 -35.69 -31.96
N GLY A 968 -19.90 -36.65 -31.62
CA GLY A 968 -20.52 -36.74 -30.30
C GLY A 968 -21.81 -35.90 -30.14
N GLY A 969 -22.25 -35.23 -31.20
CA GLY A 969 -23.56 -34.58 -31.28
C GLY A 969 -23.68 -33.20 -30.66
N GLY A 970 -24.87 -32.63 -30.77
CA GLY A 970 -25.17 -31.30 -30.22
C GLY A 970 -24.30 -30.18 -30.82
N ASN A 971 -23.62 -29.43 -29.97
CA ASN A 971 -22.72 -28.34 -30.38
C ASN A 971 -21.49 -28.84 -31.16
N SER A 972 -21.03 -30.06 -30.89
CA SER A 972 -19.87 -30.65 -31.56
C SER A 972 -20.16 -30.95 -33.03
N ALA A 973 -21.40 -31.31 -33.36
CA ALA A 973 -21.84 -31.51 -34.75
C ALA A 973 -21.83 -30.20 -35.55
N CYS A 974 -22.24 -29.08 -34.91
CA CYS A 974 -22.17 -27.75 -35.52
C CYS A 974 -20.72 -27.35 -35.82
N ARG A 975 -19.79 -27.58 -34.88
CA ARG A 975 -18.35 -27.26 -35.06
C ARG A 975 -17.69 -28.10 -36.14
N ALA A 976 -18.01 -29.40 -36.21
CA ALA A 976 -17.51 -30.28 -37.27
C ALA A 976 -17.90 -29.76 -38.68
N CYS A 977 -19.09 -29.19 -38.82
CA CYS A 977 -19.59 -28.64 -40.08
C CYS A 977 -19.03 -27.24 -40.41
N HIS A 978 -18.84 -26.38 -39.42
CA HIS A 978 -18.47 -24.96 -39.64
C HIS A 978 -16.99 -24.62 -39.36
N GLY A 979 -16.19 -25.60 -38.92
CA GLY A 979 -14.74 -25.50 -38.71
C GLY A 979 -14.34 -25.49 -37.23
N GLY A 980 -13.41 -26.37 -36.84
CA GLY A 980 -12.78 -26.41 -35.51
C GLY A 980 -12.85 -27.77 -34.82
N ASN A 981 -11.78 -28.16 -34.13
CA ASN A 981 -11.69 -29.38 -33.33
C ASN A 981 -11.73 -29.11 -31.81
N GLU A 982 -11.67 -27.83 -31.42
CA GLU A 982 -11.60 -27.38 -30.03
C GLU A 982 -12.73 -26.38 -29.73
N ASP A 983 -12.99 -26.14 -28.44
CA ASP A 983 -13.97 -25.16 -28.00
C ASP A 983 -13.52 -23.74 -28.39
N ILE A 984 -14.28 -23.16 -29.32
CA ILE A 984 -14.02 -21.82 -29.87
C ILE A 984 -14.75 -20.75 -29.07
N LYS A 985 -14.05 -19.65 -28.75
CA LYS A 985 -14.64 -18.47 -28.08
C LYS A 985 -15.31 -17.50 -29.06
N THR A 986 -14.97 -17.60 -30.35
CA THR A 986 -15.50 -16.77 -31.44
C THR A 986 -15.75 -17.60 -32.71
N HIS A 987 -16.61 -17.12 -33.60
CA HIS A 987 -16.86 -17.79 -34.88
C HIS A 987 -15.56 -17.91 -35.72
N PRO A 988 -15.20 -19.10 -36.22
CA PRO A 988 -13.98 -19.33 -36.99
C PRO A 988 -14.09 -18.71 -38.39
N ALA A 989 -12.96 -18.37 -39.00
CA ALA A 989 -12.93 -17.91 -40.39
C ALA A 989 -13.54 -18.98 -41.31
N GLY A 990 -14.58 -18.62 -42.07
CA GLY A 990 -15.30 -19.55 -42.93
C GLY A 990 -16.58 -20.17 -42.32
N TYR A 991 -16.95 -19.85 -41.07
CA TYR A 991 -18.16 -20.39 -40.43
C TYR A 991 -19.47 -20.20 -41.23
N LYS A 992 -19.53 -19.19 -42.10
CA LYS A 992 -20.71 -18.92 -42.94
C LYS A 992 -20.89 -19.93 -44.08
N THR A 993 -19.84 -20.67 -44.42
CA THR A 993 -19.83 -21.71 -45.45
C THR A 993 -19.61 -23.05 -44.77
N PRO A 994 -20.66 -23.88 -44.58
CA PRO A 994 -20.49 -25.22 -44.06
C PRO A 994 -19.53 -26.02 -44.97
N ARG A 995 -18.79 -26.97 -44.37
CA ARG A 995 -17.96 -27.92 -45.10
C ARG A 995 -18.81 -28.64 -46.14
N ASP A 996 -18.23 -28.82 -47.33
CA ASP A 996 -18.86 -29.59 -48.39
C ASP A 996 -18.75 -31.10 -48.12
N CYS A 997 -19.49 -31.89 -48.90
CA CYS A 997 -19.52 -33.34 -48.77
C CYS A 997 -18.12 -33.96 -48.94
N ILE A 998 -17.31 -33.44 -49.85
CA ILE A 998 -15.96 -33.96 -50.16
C ILE A 998 -15.02 -33.77 -48.97
N SER A 999 -15.12 -32.64 -48.27
CA SER A 999 -14.32 -32.34 -47.07
C SER A 999 -14.49 -33.40 -45.98
N CYS A 1000 -15.72 -33.85 -45.73
CA CYS A 1000 -16.02 -34.82 -44.67
C CYS A 1000 -15.99 -36.29 -45.13
N HIS A 1001 -16.31 -36.57 -46.40
CA HIS A 1001 -16.43 -37.95 -46.86
C HIS A 1001 -15.21 -38.44 -47.65
N ALA A 1002 -14.51 -37.57 -48.40
CA ALA A 1002 -13.44 -38.00 -49.30
C ALA A 1002 -12.01 -37.56 -48.88
N ALA A 1003 -11.88 -36.43 -48.18
CA ALA A 1003 -10.57 -35.79 -48.00
C ALA A 1003 -9.61 -36.52 -47.04
N VAL A 1004 -10.05 -36.92 -45.83
CA VAL A 1004 -9.18 -37.57 -44.83
C VAL A 1004 -9.93 -38.64 -44.01
N ARG A 1005 -9.21 -39.60 -43.44
CA ARG A 1005 -9.81 -40.69 -42.64
C ARG A 1005 -10.33 -40.24 -41.26
N ASP A 1006 -9.75 -39.18 -40.69
CA ASP A 1006 -10.10 -38.65 -39.37
C ASP A 1006 -11.06 -37.45 -39.52
N ASN A 1007 -12.29 -37.74 -39.95
CA ASN A 1007 -13.27 -36.77 -40.44
C ASN A 1007 -14.49 -36.63 -39.53
N TYR A 1008 -14.28 -36.32 -38.25
CA TYR A 1008 -15.38 -36.05 -37.29
C TYR A 1008 -16.41 -37.20 -37.16
N ASN A 1009 -15.94 -38.44 -37.30
CA ASN A 1009 -16.75 -39.67 -37.37
C ASN A 1009 -17.70 -39.78 -38.59
N ALA A 1010 -17.47 -39.01 -39.66
CA ALA A 1010 -18.17 -39.20 -40.93
C ALA A 1010 -17.70 -40.47 -41.66
N VAL A 1011 -18.58 -41.06 -42.50
CA VAL A 1011 -18.23 -42.23 -43.31
C VAL A 1011 -17.19 -41.84 -44.36
N TYR A 1012 -15.99 -42.42 -44.27
CA TYR A 1012 -14.92 -42.20 -45.23
C TYR A 1012 -15.13 -43.02 -46.52
N ILE A 1013 -15.04 -42.34 -47.65
CA ILE A 1013 -15.11 -42.87 -49.03
C ILE A 1013 -13.90 -42.45 -49.89
N GLY A 1014 -12.90 -41.80 -49.30
CA GLY A 1014 -11.73 -41.30 -50.05
C GLY A 1014 -10.83 -42.41 -50.63
N ASP A 1015 -11.05 -43.66 -50.20
CA ASP A 1015 -10.42 -44.85 -50.75
C ASP A 1015 -11.23 -45.51 -51.90
N GLU A 1016 -12.39 -44.96 -52.25
CA GLU A 1016 -13.28 -45.48 -53.29
C GLU A 1016 -13.17 -44.65 -54.60
N GLU A 1017 -13.53 -45.25 -55.74
CA GLU A 1017 -13.44 -44.56 -57.04
C GLU A 1017 -14.40 -43.38 -57.18
N HIS A 1018 -15.50 -43.39 -56.43
CA HIS A 1018 -16.55 -42.35 -56.48
C HIS A 1018 -16.19 -41.04 -55.76
N LYS A 1019 -15.00 -40.95 -55.14
CA LYS A 1019 -14.60 -39.82 -54.27
C LYS A 1019 -14.54 -38.43 -54.94
N ASN A 1020 -14.37 -38.38 -56.26
CA ASN A 1020 -14.17 -37.14 -57.03
C ASN A 1020 -15.37 -36.81 -57.95
N GLU A 1021 -16.49 -37.52 -57.83
CA GLU A 1021 -17.67 -37.25 -58.65
C GLU A 1021 -18.48 -36.07 -58.10
N ARG A 1022 -19.26 -35.41 -58.98
CA ARG A 1022 -20.23 -34.40 -58.54
C ARG A 1022 -21.35 -35.07 -57.75
N CYS A 1023 -21.31 -34.93 -56.44
CA CYS A 1023 -22.25 -35.58 -55.52
C CYS A 1023 -23.71 -35.24 -55.88
N GLU A 1024 -23.97 -33.98 -56.28
CA GLU A 1024 -25.31 -33.46 -56.57
C GLU A 1024 -25.96 -34.08 -57.81
N ALA A 1025 -25.19 -34.75 -58.67
CA ALA A 1025 -25.72 -35.43 -59.84
C ALA A 1025 -26.40 -36.77 -59.51
N CYS A 1026 -26.09 -37.36 -58.35
CA CYS A 1026 -26.61 -38.68 -57.94
C CYS A 1026 -27.20 -38.68 -56.51
N HIS A 1027 -27.01 -37.61 -55.74
CA HIS A 1027 -27.55 -37.40 -54.39
C HIS A 1027 -28.59 -36.28 -54.40
N VAL A 1028 -29.66 -36.44 -53.62
CA VAL A 1028 -30.70 -35.41 -53.50
C VAL A 1028 -30.13 -34.21 -52.75
N GLN A 1029 -30.21 -33.04 -53.38
CA GLN A 1029 -29.82 -31.77 -52.76
C GLN A 1029 -30.62 -31.59 -51.44
N ASP A 1030 -29.91 -31.32 -50.35
CA ASP A 1030 -30.45 -31.10 -48.99
C ASP A 1030 -31.02 -32.33 -48.24
N SER A 1031 -30.64 -33.56 -48.62
CA SER A 1031 -30.98 -34.78 -47.86
C SER A 1031 -29.77 -35.72 -47.65
N HIS A 1032 -29.60 -36.23 -46.42
CA HIS A 1032 -28.64 -37.32 -46.11
C HIS A 1032 -29.16 -38.71 -46.48
N ASP A 1033 -30.36 -38.82 -47.04
CA ASP A 1033 -30.87 -40.09 -47.54
C ASP A 1033 -30.37 -40.34 -48.95
N ILE A 1034 -29.46 -41.30 -49.07
CA ILE A 1034 -28.87 -41.68 -50.35
C ILE A 1034 -29.53 -42.95 -50.85
N THR A 1035 -30.32 -42.82 -51.91
CA THR A 1035 -31.03 -43.95 -52.53
C THR A 1035 -30.10 -44.97 -53.22
N GLY A 1036 -28.85 -44.59 -53.53
CA GLY A 1036 -27.87 -45.43 -54.24
C GLY A 1036 -26.94 -46.29 -53.38
N PHE A 1037 -26.78 -46.03 -52.07
CA PHE A 1037 -25.78 -46.72 -51.23
C PHE A 1037 -26.25 -48.04 -50.61
N ASN A 1038 -27.52 -48.42 -50.80
CA ASN A 1038 -28.11 -49.62 -50.22
C ASN A 1038 -28.09 -50.86 -51.14
N MET A 1039 -27.32 -50.85 -52.22
CA MET A 1039 -27.12 -52.07 -53.03
C MET A 1039 -26.33 -53.11 -52.21
N LEU A 1040 -26.69 -54.39 -52.33
CA LEU A 1040 -25.93 -55.49 -51.75
C LEU A 1040 -24.88 -55.94 -52.79
N PRO A 1041 -23.64 -56.29 -52.38
CA PRO A 1041 -22.67 -56.83 -53.32
C PRO A 1041 -23.19 -58.15 -53.91
N ALA A 1042 -22.86 -58.42 -55.17
CA ALA A 1042 -23.40 -59.55 -55.92
C ALA A 1042 -22.27 -60.42 -56.46
N VAL A 1043 -22.51 -61.73 -56.53
CA VAL A 1043 -21.61 -62.69 -57.17
C VAL A 1043 -22.18 -63.09 -58.52
N ARG A 1044 -21.34 -63.19 -59.56
CA ARG A 1044 -21.71 -63.54 -60.93
C ARG A 1044 -20.70 -64.53 -61.49
N ASP A 1045 -21.09 -65.23 -62.57
CA ASP A 1045 -20.20 -66.05 -63.39
C ASP A 1045 -19.40 -67.11 -62.60
N ILE A 1046 -20.09 -67.83 -61.72
CA ILE A 1046 -19.49 -68.92 -60.93
C ILE A 1046 -19.15 -70.10 -61.85
N ARG A 1047 -17.92 -70.60 -61.76
CA ARG A 1047 -17.42 -71.75 -62.54
C ARG A 1047 -16.51 -72.60 -61.67
N LEU A 1048 -16.59 -73.93 -61.83
CA LEU A 1048 -15.58 -74.84 -61.31
C LEU A 1048 -14.63 -75.25 -62.44
N VAL A 1049 -13.34 -75.23 -62.16
CA VAL A 1049 -12.27 -75.60 -63.09
C VAL A 1049 -11.30 -76.55 -62.40
N GLU A 1050 -10.83 -77.57 -63.10
CA GLU A 1050 -9.79 -78.47 -62.63
C GLU A 1050 -8.43 -78.03 -63.18
N GLU A 1051 -7.49 -77.67 -62.30
CA GLU A 1051 -6.13 -77.25 -62.67
C GLU A 1051 -5.11 -78.05 -61.84
N GLY A 1052 -4.35 -78.96 -62.48
CA GLY A 1052 -3.20 -79.64 -61.86
C GLY A 1052 -3.50 -80.41 -60.56
N ASN A 1053 -4.48 -81.35 -60.58
CA ASN A 1053 -5.03 -82.10 -59.45
C ASN A 1053 -5.80 -81.27 -58.39
N LYS A 1054 -6.05 -79.98 -58.65
CA LYS A 1054 -6.79 -79.10 -57.74
C LYS A 1054 -8.13 -78.71 -58.35
N ASN A 1055 -9.15 -78.71 -57.53
CA ASN A 1055 -10.47 -78.18 -57.89
C ASN A 1055 -10.52 -76.72 -57.49
N ILE A 1056 -10.73 -75.84 -58.46
CA ILE A 1056 -10.75 -74.39 -58.25
C ILE A 1056 -12.15 -73.87 -58.57
N VAL A 1057 -12.78 -73.20 -57.61
CA VAL A 1057 -13.97 -72.39 -57.88
C VAL A 1057 -13.53 -70.97 -58.24
N LYS A 1058 -14.05 -70.45 -59.35
CA LYS A 1058 -13.84 -69.07 -59.82
C LYS A 1058 -15.20 -68.36 -59.89
N ALA A 1059 -15.24 -67.09 -59.55
CA ALA A 1059 -16.43 -66.25 -59.68
C ALA A 1059 -16.05 -64.78 -59.86
N VAL A 1060 -17.04 -63.94 -60.14
CA VAL A 1060 -16.90 -62.49 -60.24
C VAL A 1060 -17.70 -61.83 -59.13
N ALA A 1061 -17.02 -61.19 -58.18
CA ALA A 1061 -17.65 -60.35 -57.17
C ALA A 1061 -17.84 -58.93 -57.72
N VAL A 1062 -19.01 -58.35 -57.51
CA VAL A 1062 -19.34 -56.99 -57.93
C VAL A 1062 -19.92 -56.23 -56.74
N ALA A 1063 -19.24 -55.16 -56.32
CA ALA A 1063 -19.72 -54.26 -55.29
C ALA A 1063 -20.70 -53.19 -55.85
N GLY A 1064 -21.31 -52.41 -54.97
CA GLY A 1064 -22.16 -51.26 -55.35
C GLY A 1064 -21.46 -50.25 -56.27
N TYR A 1065 -22.23 -49.32 -56.86
CA TYR A 1065 -21.73 -48.33 -57.83
C TYR A 1065 -20.42 -47.66 -57.37
N LYS A 1066 -19.32 -47.89 -58.12
CA LYS A 1066 -17.96 -47.35 -57.87
C LYS A 1066 -17.44 -47.55 -56.43
N MET A 1067 -17.88 -48.64 -55.78
CA MET A 1067 -17.33 -49.14 -54.51
C MET A 1067 -16.43 -50.33 -54.78
N LYS A 1068 -15.51 -50.64 -53.87
CA LYS A 1068 -14.63 -51.81 -53.96
C LYS A 1068 -15.25 -53.04 -53.31
N VAL A 1069 -15.03 -54.21 -53.91
CA VAL A 1069 -15.20 -55.48 -53.20
C VAL A 1069 -14.12 -55.53 -52.11
N ARG A 1070 -14.46 -56.00 -50.91
CA ARG A 1070 -13.53 -56.07 -49.76
C ARG A 1070 -13.30 -57.48 -49.24
N GLY A 1071 -14.03 -58.45 -49.78
CA GLY A 1071 -13.87 -59.85 -49.46
C GLY A 1071 -14.86 -60.73 -50.20
N ALA A 1072 -14.59 -62.02 -50.22
CA ALA A 1072 -15.52 -63.03 -50.67
C ALA A 1072 -15.30 -64.31 -49.87
N ARG A 1073 -16.35 -65.11 -49.70
CA ARG A 1073 -16.27 -66.41 -49.03
C ARG A 1073 -17.22 -67.40 -49.65
N TYR A 1074 -16.92 -68.68 -49.51
CA TYR A 1074 -17.79 -69.77 -49.94
C TYR A 1074 -18.07 -70.75 -48.81
N TYR A 1075 -19.12 -71.55 -48.98
CA TYR A 1075 -19.42 -72.72 -48.16
C TYR A 1075 -20.14 -73.78 -49.02
N ILE A 1076 -20.04 -75.05 -48.63
CA ILE A 1076 -20.65 -76.17 -49.37
C ILE A 1076 -21.72 -76.80 -48.48
N ASP A 1077 -22.95 -76.86 -48.98
CA ASP A 1077 -24.16 -77.39 -48.35
C ASP A 1077 -24.62 -76.69 -47.04
N THR A 1078 -23.75 -76.49 -46.05
CA THR A 1078 -24.06 -75.86 -44.76
C THR A 1078 -23.23 -74.60 -44.50
N GLN A 1079 -23.74 -73.69 -43.69
CA GLN A 1079 -23.07 -72.41 -43.36
C GLN A 1079 -22.08 -72.53 -42.18
N ASP A 1080 -21.87 -73.73 -41.65
CA ASP A 1080 -21.10 -73.95 -40.42
C ASP A 1080 -19.62 -73.59 -40.60
N GLU A 1081 -19.10 -73.70 -41.83
CA GLU A 1081 -17.72 -73.37 -42.17
C GLU A 1081 -17.69 -72.50 -43.44
N LYS A 1082 -17.44 -71.20 -43.27
CA LYS A 1082 -17.31 -70.24 -44.38
C LYS A 1082 -15.84 -69.96 -44.65
N ILE A 1083 -15.37 -70.38 -45.82
CA ILE A 1083 -13.96 -70.32 -46.23
C ILE A 1083 -13.74 -69.09 -47.10
N LEU A 1084 -12.70 -68.30 -46.81
CA LEU A 1084 -12.38 -67.09 -47.56
C LEU A 1084 -11.90 -67.43 -48.99
N MET A 1085 -12.31 -66.62 -49.95
CA MET A 1085 -11.81 -66.64 -51.32
C MET A 1085 -10.77 -65.55 -51.52
N SER A 1086 -9.87 -65.75 -52.46
CA SER A 1086 -8.82 -64.79 -52.83
C SER A 1086 -9.16 -64.09 -54.15
N PRO A 1087 -8.81 -62.80 -54.31
CA PRO A 1087 -8.89 -62.12 -55.60
C PRO A 1087 -7.76 -62.65 -56.51
N VAL A 1088 -8.02 -62.72 -57.82
CA VAL A 1088 -7.10 -63.31 -58.81
C VAL A 1088 -5.83 -62.49 -58.98
N ASP A 1089 -5.93 -61.17 -58.91
CA ASP A 1089 -4.79 -60.24 -58.97
C ASP A 1089 -4.10 -60.04 -57.60
N GLY A 1090 -4.61 -60.68 -56.55
CA GLY A 1090 -4.05 -60.69 -55.21
C GLY A 1090 -4.52 -59.56 -54.30
N ILE A 1091 -5.33 -58.60 -54.77
CA ILE A 1091 -5.81 -57.48 -53.93
C ILE A 1091 -7.27 -57.17 -54.23
N PHE A 1092 -8.10 -57.07 -53.20
CA PHE A 1092 -9.47 -56.58 -53.34
C PHE A 1092 -9.46 -55.04 -53.45
N ASP A 1093 -9.38 -54.49 -54.66
CA ASP A 1093 -9.22 -53.04 -54.87
C ASP A 1093 -10.13 -52.41 -55.94
N SER A 1094 -10.98 -53.20 -56.59
CA SER A 1094 -11.85 -52.75 -57.67
C SER A 1094 -13.34 -53.03 -57.42
N GLN A 1095 -14.22 -52.39 -58.21
CA GLN A 1095 -15.67 -52.63 -58.13
C GLN A 1095 -16.07 -54.02 -58.62
N ARG A 1096 -15.29 -54.58 -59.54
CA ARG A 1096 -15.50 -55.90 -60.12
C ARG A 1096 -14.24 -56.71 -59.93
N GLU A 1097 -14.28 -57.64 -59.01
CA GLU A 1097 -13.17 -58.52 -58.67
C GLU A 1097 -13.38 -59.93 -59.21
N GLU A 1098 -12.34 -60.50 -59.80
CA GLU A 1098 -12.32 -61.93 -60.09
C GLU A 1098 -11.79 -62.65 -58.87
N ILE A 1099 -12.54 -63.63 -58.36
CA ILE A 1099 -12.23 -64.34 -57.13
C ILE A 1099 -12.07 -65.83 -57.39
N PHE A 1100 -11.21 -66.47 -56.62
CA PHE A 1100 -10.98 -67.90 -56.68
C PHE A 1100 -10.73 -68.52 -55.31
N ALA A 1101 -11.00 -69.81 -55.19
CA ALA A 1101 -10.57 -70.63 -54.07
C ALA A 1101 -10.31 -72.07 -54.52
N GLU A 1102 -9.31 -72.71 -53.92
CA GLU A 1102 -9.11 -74.15 -54.02
C GLU A 1102 -10.09 -74.83 -53.07
N ILE A 1103 -10.90 -75.75 -53.59
CA ILE A 1103 -11.90 -76.47 -52.80
C ILE A 1103 -11.38 -77.88 -52.49
N ASP A 1104 -11.31 -78.21 -51.20
CA ASP A 1104 -11.05 -79.57 -50.76
C ASP A 1104 -12.36 -80.37 -50.80
N ILE A 1105 -12.43 -81.30 -51.73
CA ILE A 1105 -13.58 -82.19 -51.91
C ILE A 1105 -13.40 -83.55 -51.24
N SER A 1106 -12.26 -83.80 -50.56
CA SER A 1106 -11.93 -85.10 -49.98
C SER A 1106 -13.00 -85.59 -48.99
N ASN A 1107 -13.54 -84.65 -48.20
CA ASN A 1107 -14.50 -84.90 -47.12
C ASN A 1107 -15.99 -84.85 -47.54
N LEU A 1108 -16.31 -84.60 -48.82
CA LEU A 1108 -17.70 -84.58 -49.29
C LEU A 1108 -18.25 -86.00 -49.52
N SER A 1109 -19.55 -86.25 -49.37
CA SER A 1109 -20.11 -87.56 -49.77
C SER A 1109 -20.12 -87.72 -51.30
N GLN A 1110 -20.34 -88.93 -51.82
CA GLN A 1110 -20.68 -89.08 -53.25
C GLN A 1110 -22.11 -88.57 -53.46
N GLY A 1111 -22.32 -87.66 -54.41
CA GLY A 1111 -23.64 -87.11 -54.69
C GLY A 1111 -23.64 -85.66 -55.17
N LYS A 1112 -24.83 -85.05 -55.17
CA LYS A 1112 -25.07 -83.65 -55.49
C LYS A 1112 -24.71 -82.78 -54.28
N HIS A 1113 -23.94 -81.73 -54.53
CA HIS A 1113 -23.53 -80.72 -53.57
C HIS A 1113 -23.81 -79.33 -54.14
N VAL A 1114 -24.01 -78.36 -53.25
CA VAL A 1114 -24.23 -76.96 -53.64
C VAL A 1114 -23.17 -76.09 -52.99
N ILE A 1115 -22.36 -75.43 -53.81
CA ILE A 1115 -21.46 -74.38 -53.35
C ILE A 1115 -22.21 -73.04 -53.35
N TYR A 1116 -22.13 -72.31 -52.25
CA TYR A 1116 -22.66 -70.96 -52.11
C TYR A 1116 -21.51 -69.98 -51.99
N ILE A 1117 -21.59 -68.86 -52.69
CA ILE A 1117 -20.57 -67.81 -52.67
C ILE A 1117 -21.23 -66.47 -52.36
N GLU A 1118 -20.64 -65.73 -51.43
CA GLU A 1118 -21.07 -64.38 -51.07
C GLU A 1118 -19.89 -63.40 -51.11
N ALA A 1119 -20.16 -62.17 -51.54
CA ALA A 1119 -19.19 -61.08 -51.59
C ALA A 1119 -19.45 -60.09 -50.45
N MET A 1120 -18.42 -59.35 -50.05
CA MET A 1120 -18.45 -58.36 -49.00
C MET A 1120 -18.05 -56.99 -49.54
N GLU A 1121 -18.76 -55.96 -49.11
CA GLU A 1121 -18.39 -54.55 -49.31
C GLU A 1121 -18.08 -53.87 -47.95
N ARG A 1122 -17.98 -52.54 -47.94
CA ARG A 1122 -17.69 -51.74 -46.72
C ARG A 1122 -18.62 -52.07 -45.54
N ASN A 1123 -18.14 -51.83 -44.32
CA ASN A 1123 -18.84 -52.08 -43.05
C ASN A 1123 -19.27 -53.55 -42.83
N ASN A 1124 -18.50 -54.52 -43.35
CA ASN A 1124 -18.81 -55.96 -43.27
C ASN A 1124 -20.20 -56.32 -43.83
N LYS A 1125 -20.66 -55.57 -44.84
CA LYS A 1125 -21.96 -55.81 -45.46
C LYS A 1125 -21.83 -56.91 -46.51
N TRP A 1126 -22.39 -58.07 -46.19
CA TRP A 1126 -22.38 -59.25 -47.05
C TRP A 1126 -23.57 -59.26 -48.00
N GLY A 1127 -23.31 -59.71 -49.23
CA GLY A 1127 -24.29 -59.86 -50.29
C GLY A 1127 -25.19 -61.08 -50.10
N ILE A 1128 -26.21 -61.20 -50.95
CA ILE A 1128 -27.02 -62.40 -51.03
C ILE A 1128 -26.15 -63.53 -51.64
N PRO A 1129 -26.01 -64.70 -51.00
CA PRO A 1129 -25.23 -65.80 -51.54
C PRO A 1129 -25.80 -66.30 -52.87
N VAL A 1130 -24.91 -66.58 -53.82
CA VAL A 1130 -25.25 -67.19 -55.11
C VAL A 1130 -24.71 -68.61 -55.13
N SER A 1131 -25.53 -69.55 -55.62
CA SER A 1131 -25.20 -70.97 -55.58
C SER A 1131 -24.88 -71.57 -56.95
N LEU A 1132 -24.07 -72.62 -56.94
CA LEU A 1132 -23.83 -73.51 -58.08
C LEU A 1132 -23.91 -74.97 -57.59
N GLU A 1133 -24.70 -75.79 -58.27
CA GLU A 1133 -24.78 -77.23 -57.99
C GLU A 1133 -23.69 -77.99 -58.77
N PHE A 1134 -23.04 -78.95 -58.13
CA PHE A 1134 -22.08 -79.85 -58.75
C PHE A 1134 -22.24 -81.28 -58.20
N THR A 1135 -21.82 -82.27 -58.98
CA THR A 1135 -21.85 -83.68 -58.55
C THR A 1135 -20.43 -84.21 -58.37
N ARG A 1136 -20.16 -84.86 -57.24
CA ARG A 1136 -18.91 -85.59 -56.98
C ARG A 1136 -19.00 -87.02 -57.51
N GLU A 1137 -18.24 -87.33 -58.55
CA GLU A 1137 -18.12 -88.67 -59.15
C GLU A 1137 -16.68 -89.20 -58.99
N GLY A 1138 -16.41 -90.00 -57.95
CA GLY A 1138 -15.06 -90.52 -57.68
C GLY A 1138 -14.07 -89.41 -57.28
N ALA A 1139 -12.98 -89.27 -58.05
CA ALA A 1139 -11.96 -88.23 -57.86
C ALA A 1139 -12.21 -86.95 -58.67
N GLY A 1140 -13.23 -86.92 -59.53
CA GLY A 1140 -13.55 -85.80 -60.42
C GLY A 1140 -14.86 -85.09 -60.07
N LEU A 1141 -15.04 -83.89 -60.63
CA LEU A 1141 -16.23 -83.06 -60.48
C LEU A 1141 -16.97 -82.89 -61.82
N ARG A 1142 -18.30 -82.97 -61.79
CA ARG A 1142 -19.16 -82.70 -62.94
C ARG A 1142 -20.12 -81.57 -62.62
N VAL A 1143 -20.07 -80.50 -63.42
CA VAL A 1143 -21.01 -79.36 -63.36
C VAL A 1143 -22.14 -79.61 -64.36
N GLU A 1144 -23.41 -79.47 -63.94
CA GLU A 1144 -24.55 -79.52 -64.85
C GLU A 1144 -24.71 -78.16 -65.57
N ASP A 1145 -24.39 -78.09 -66.87
CA ASP A 1145 -24.68 -76.93 -67.71
C ASP A 1145 -26.19 -76.79 -67.94
N GLY A 1146 -26.87 -75.87 -67.25
CA GLY A 1146 -28.25 -75.56 -67.61
C GLY A 1146 -29.09 -74.70 -66.66
N LYS A 1147 -28.99 -73.37 -66.79
CA LYS A 1147 -30.10 -72.41 -67.05
C LYS A 1147 -29.70 -71.00 -66.56
N LYS A 1148 -29.41 -70.12 -67.53
CA LYS A 1148 -29.47 -68.67 -67.34
C LYS A 1148 -30.90 -68.28 -66.95
N LEU A 1149 -31.11 -67.88 -65.70
CA LEU A 1149 -32.35 -67.22 -65.29
C LEU A 1149 -32.37 -65.80 -65.87
N SER A 1150 -33.17 -65.66 -66.93
CA SER A 1150 -33.61 -64.40 -67.52
C SER A 1150 -34.50 -63.64 -66.54
N TYR A 1151 -34.15 -62.39 -66.21
CA TYR A 1151 -35.09 -61.43 -65.65
C TYR A 1151 -35.77 -60.67 -66.79
N GLY A 1152 -37.00 -61.08 -67.12
CA GLY A 1152 -37.93 -60.35 -67.99
C GLY A 1152 -38.90 -59.48 -67.19
N MET A 1153 -39.09 -58.25 -67.66
CA MET A 1153 -40.04 -57.22 -67.19
C MET A 1153 -41.45 -57.72 -66.84
N PHE A 1154 -42.05 -57.18 -65.77
CA PHE A 1154 -43.46 -56.77 -65.74
C PHE A 1154 -43.66 -55.45 -64.96
N PRO A 1155 -44.66 -54.62 -65.31
CA PRO A 1155 -44.70 -53.18 -65.09
C PRO A 1155 -45.65 -52.75 -63.94
N LEU A 1156 -45.28 -51.63 -63.32
CA LEU A 1156 -46.15 -50.52 -62.89
C LEU A 1156 -47.65 -50.83 -62.61
N ILE A 1157 -47.98 -51.49 -61.49
CA ILE A 1157 -49.28 -51.30 -60.81
C ILE A 1157 -49.03 -51.24 -59.31
N GLY A 1158 -49.30 -50.07 -58.72
CA GLY A 1158 -49.09 -49.75 -57.30
C GLY A 1158 -49.12 -48.25 -56.98
N ILE A 1159 -49.17 -47.39 -58.01
CA ILE A 1159 -49.28 -45.92 -57.88
C ILE A 1159 -50.69 -45.44 -57.47
N LEU A 1160 -51.69 -46.32 -57.34
CA LEU A 1160 -53.05 -45.90 -56.93
C LEU A 1160 -53.48 -46.23 -55.50
N ALA A 1161 -52.66 -46.90 -54.68
CA ALA A 1161 -52.99 -47.16 -53.27
C ALA A 1161 -52.34 -46.18 -52.27
N ALA A 1162 -51.39 -45.34 -52.71
CA ALA A 1162 -50.70 -44.36 -51.87
C ALA A 1162 -51.31 -42.95 -51.90
N LEU A 1163 -52.31 -42.70 -52.75
CA LEU A 1163 -53.02 -41.41 -52.84
C LEU A 1163 -54.25 -41.29 -51.92
N LEU A 1164 -54.60 -42.33 -51.16
CA LEU A 1164 -55.74 -42.31 -50.23
C LEU A 1164 -55.39 -42.64 -48.76
N LEU A 1165 -54.16 -43.04 -48.45
CA LEU A 1165 -53.71 -43.21 -47.05
C LEU A 1165 -52.89 -42.02 -46.51
N ARG A 1166 -52.72 -40.95 -47.31
CA ARG A 1166 -52.14 -39.67 -46.89
C ARG A 1166 -53.17 -38.68 -46.29
N ARG A 1167 -54.39 -39.14 -45.97
CA ARG A 1167 -55.45 -38.33 -45.34
C ARG A 1167 -56.00 -38.84 -44.01
N LEU A 1168 -55.43 -39.89 -43.42
CA LEU A 1168 -55.63 -40.26 -42.02
C LEU A 1168 -54.26 -40.66 -41.44
N VAL A 1169 -53.93 -40.11 -40.27
CA VAL A 1169 -52.63 -40.14 -39.57
C VAL A 1169 -51.65 -39.06 -40.09
N GLN A 1170 -51.99 -37.76 -40.07
CA GLN A 1170 -52.03 -36.91 -38.85
C GLN A 1170 -52.63 -37.56 -37.61
N LYS A 1171 -51.76 -38.21 -36.82
CA LYS A 1171 -51.72 -38.21 -35.34
C LYS A 1171 -50.55 -39.07 -34.83
N LYS A 1172 -49.32 -38.62 -35.10
CA LYS A 1172 -48.30 -38.26 -34.10
C LYS A 1172 -47.11 -37.65 -34.83
#